data_AF-A0A1E2WT73-F1
#
_entry.id   AF-A0A1E2WT73-F1
#
_cell.length_a   1.000
_cell.length_b   1.000
_cell.length_c   1.000
_cell.angle_alpha   90.00
_cell.angle_beta   90.00
_cell.angle_gamma   90.00
#
_symmetry.space_group_name_H-M   'P 1'
#
loop_
_entity.id
_entity.type
_entity.pdbx_description
1 polymer ?
#
loop_
_entity_poly.entity_id
_entity_poly.type
_entity_poly.pdbx_seq_one_letter_code
_entity_poly.pdbx_strand_id
1 'polypeptide(L)'
;MLKLLLGDPNARKLKKYQPSVTEINLLEEEIKVLSDDELKGKTVEFKQRLAKGETLDDILPEAYAVVREAGRRVLGLRHFDVQLLGGIILHVGQIAEMKTGEGKTLVATLPSYLNALTGKGVHVITVNDYLARRDAEWMGQVHRFLGLSVGLIQSSMTPSERQKNYDCDITYVTNSEVGFDYLRDNMATSMADVVQRPFNYCVIDEVDSILVDEARTPLIISGQVERPTEKYLQAAEIAFTLKKDEHYDVDEKARNVLLTDEGFAESENLLGVTDLFDPEDPWAHFIFNAIKAKELFLKDVNYIVRNGEVVIVDEFTGRVLAGRRWSDGLHQAIEAKEHVEIQPETQTLATITYQNMFLLYPKLGGMTGTAKTEEPEFEKIYKLEVAVIPTNRDRRREDLSDMVFKTESGKWGAIARECAEMHELGRPVLVGTTSVEKSELLSRLLKELAIPHELLNARPENVEREAEIVAQAGRKGAVTIATNMAGRGTDIILGGNSEYMARLKLREYFMPRIVMPEDEDSFGVQRAAGLPTGHGGGQGFVPGKKVKTWRASPEIFPTQLTKETEKLLKDAVEIAVREYGERSLPELEAEDKVAVAAEKAPIDDPVIQKLREAYNRVKQEYEQFTTREHDEVVGIGGLHVIGTERHESRRIDNQLRGRAGRQGDPGTTRFFLSLEDNLLRIFGGDRVAGLMNAFQVEEDMPIESGMLTRSLEGAQKKVETYYYDIRKQVFEYDEVMNNQRRAIYAERRRVLEGQDLKEQVIKYAEKTMDDIVDYYINIDLPSEEWELEKLVEKVKEFVYLLADLQASQLEDITVSEIKAFLHEQVRIAYDLKEAQIDQVQPGLMRQAERFFILQRIDTLWREHLQQMDALRESVGLRGYGQKDPLIEYKSEGYELFLDMMVNIRRDVVYSLFMFQPQPQQMVQASSEMV
;
A
#
# COMPACT_ATOMS: atom_id res chain seq x y z
N MET A 1 25.56 -21.80 -25.87
CA MET A 1 26.89 -21.50 -26.46
C MET A 1 27.47 -20.17 -25.98
N LEU A 2 26.78 -19.02 -26.07
CA LEU A 2 27.29 -17.72 -25.57
C LEU A 2 27.59 -17.67 -24.06
N LYS A 3 26.76 -18.28 -23.20
CA LYS A 3 27.04 -18.43 -21.75
C LYS A 3 28.30 -19.25 -21.42
N LEU A 4 28.66 -20.21 -22.30
CA LEU A 4 29.87 -21.03 -22.14
C LEU A 4 31.14 -20.30 -22.61
N LEU A 5 31.00 -19.32 -23.50
CA LEU A 5 32.11 -18.53 -24.07
C LEU A 5 32.38 -17.22 -23.31
N LEU A 6 31.35 -16.56 -22.79
CA LEU A 6 31.44 -15.24 -22.11
C LEU A 6 31.20 -15.33 -20.59
N GLY A 7 30.87 -16.51 -20.06
CA GLY A 7 30.42 -16.71 -18.67
C GLY A 7 28.97 -16.30 -18.45
N ASP A 8 28.45 -16.55 -17.23
CA ASP A 8 27.13 -16.08 -16.82
C ASP A 8 27.19 -14.57 -16.48
N PRO A 9 26.42 -13.70 -17.16
CA PRO A 9 26.45 -12.25 -16.92
C PRO A 9 26.17 -11.87 -15.47
N ASN A 10 25.28 -12.61 -14.81
CA ASN A 10 24.96 -12.43 -13.40
C ASN A 10 26.18 -12.77 -12.51
N ALA A 11 26.84 -13.90 -12.73
CA ALA A 11 28.06 -14.25 -12.00
C ALA A 11 29.18 -13.20 -12.17
N ARG A 12 29.33 -12.61 -13.37
CA ARG A 12 30.29 -11.52 -13.61
C ARG A 12 29.92 -10.26 -12.82
N LYS A 13 28.64 -9.90 -12.78
CA LYS A 13 28.11 -8.76 -12.00
C LYS A 13 28.40 -8.94 -10.51
N LEU A 14 28.13 -10.13 -9.96
CA LEU A 14 28.39 -10.44 -8.55
C LEU A 14 29.89 -10.47 -8.21
N LYS A 15 30.74 -10.96 -9.12
CA LYS A 15 32.19 -11.02 -8.91
C LYS A 15 32.83 -9.65 -8.65
N LYS A 16 32.21 -8.55 -9.11
CA LYS A 16 32.63 -7.17 -8.82
C LYS A 16 32.63 -6.86 -7.31
N TYR A 17 31.71 -7.45 -6.55
CA TYR A 17 31.52 -7.19 -5.12
C TYR A 17 32.20 -8.23 -4.21
N GLN A 18 32.76 -9.28 -4.78
CA GLN A 18 33.49 -10.31 -4.04
C GLN A 18 34.68 -9.77 -3.22
N PRO A 19 35.45 -8.76 -3.69
CA PRO A 19 36.49 -8.14 -2.88
C PRO A 19 35.96 -7.56 -1.56
N SER A 20 34.85 -6.84 -1.60
CA SER A 20 34.21 -6.26 -0.40
C SER A 20 33.74 -7.34 0.57
N VAL A 21 33.16 -8.45 0.08
CA VAL A 21 32.80 -9.61 0.93
C VAL A 21 34.03 -10.21 1.61
N THR A 22 35.14 -10.31 0.87
CA THR A 22 36.41 -10.82 1.41
C THR A 22 36.96 -9.90 2.50
N GLU A 23 36.90 -8.59 2.29
CA GLU A 23 37.32 -7.58 3.27
C GLU A 23 36.45 -7.62 4.54
N ILE A 24 35.12 -7.71 4.41
CA ILE A 24 34.21 -7.89 5.55
C ILE A 24 34.57 -9.14 6.37
N ASN A 25 34.89 -10.25 5.68
CA ASN A 25 35.31 -11.49 6.32
C ASN A 25 36.65 -11.34 7.07
N LEU A 26 37.58 -10.54 6.57
CA LEU A 26 38.87 -10.27 7.25
C LEU A 26 38.66 -9.40 8.50
N LEU A 27 37.83 -8.37 8.39
CA LEU A 27 37.52 -7.44 9.50
C LEU A 27 36.73 -8.13 10.63
N GLU A 28 36.04 -9.24 10.35
CA GLU A 28 35.27 -9.98 11.36
C GLU A 28 36.14 -10.39 12.57
N GLU A 29 37.37 -10.84 12.37
CA GLU A 29 38.24 -11.27 13.47
C GLU A 29 38.68 -10.08 14.35
N GLU A 30 38.81 -8.88 13.79
CA GLU A 30 39.12 -7.66 14.55
C GLU A 30 37.90 -7.15 15.31
N ILE A 31 36.73 -7.10 14.66
CA ILE A 31 35.47 -6.62 15.24
C ILE A 31 34.96 -7.53 16.36
N LYS A 32 35.16 -8.84 16.24
CA LYS A 32 34.73 -9.84 17.22
C LYS A 32 35.35 -9.65 18.61
N VAL A 33 36.53 -9.04 18.70
CA VAL A 33 37.24 -8.80 19.98
C VAL A 33 36.66 -7.60 20.74
N LEU A 34 35.96 -6.70 20.05
CA LEU A 34 35.39 -5.49 20.64
C LEU A 34 34.35 -5.83 21.71
N SER A 35 34.32 -5.05 22.80
CA SER A 35 33.21 -5.06 23.76
C SER A 35 31.92 -4.50 23.14
N ASP A 36 30.78 -4.72 23.80
CA ASP A 36 29.49 -4.21 23.31
C ASP A 36 29.48 -2.67 23.23
N ASP A 37 30.11 -1.99 24.19
CA ASP A 37 30.24 -0.54 24.22
C ASP A 37 31.15 -0.01 23.09
N GLU A 38 32.26 -0.69 22.80
CA GLU A 38 33.14 -0.35 21.68
C GLU A 38 32.44 -0.58 20.33
N LEU A 39 31.69 -1.67 20.21
CA LEU A 39 30.93 -2.00 19.00
C LEU A 39 29.82 -0.97 18.74
N LYS A 40 29.13 -0.52 19.80
CA LYS A 40 28.20 0.62 19.72
C LYS A 40 28.91 1.94 19.42
N GLY A 41 30.12 2.13 19.97
CA GLY A 41 30.98 3.29 19.72
C GLY A 41 31.36 3.48 18.24
N LYS A 42 31.43 2.38 17.47
CA LYS A 42 31.66 2.43 16.01
C LYS A 42 30.64 3.26 15.25
N THR A 43 29.38 3.30 15.68
CA THR A 43 28.35 4.13 15.06
C THR A 43 28.71 5.61 15.11
N VAL A 44 29.22 6.08 16.26
CA VAL A 44 29.66 7.47 16.43
C VAL A 44 30.91 7.74 15.59
N GLU A 45 31.85 6.79 15.55
CA GLU A 45 33.05 6.87 14.72
C GLU A 45 32.69 7.03 13.23
N PHE A 46 31.79 6.19 12.71
CA PHE A 46 31.37 6.27 11.31
C PHE A 46 30.65 7.58 10.98
N LYS A 47 29.73 8.06 11.85
CA LYS A 47 29.08 9.36 11.67
C LYS A 47 30.12 10.50 11.61
N GLN A 48 31.18 10.45 12.41
CA GLN A 48 32.27 11.43 12.36
C GLN A 48 33.12 11.32 11.09
N ARG A 49 33.39 10.11 10.60
CA ARG A 49 34.14 9.87 9.35
C ARG A 49 33.37 10.39 8.12
N LEU A 50 32.05 10.14 8.06
CA LEU A 50 31.18 10.71 7.04
C LEU A 50 31.16 12.24 7.09
N ALA A 51 31.11 12.83 8.29
CA ALA A 51 31.20 14.29 8.45
C ALA A 51 32.56 14.87 8.01
N LYS A 52 33.64 14.07 8.01
CA LYS A 52 34.97 14.44 7.51
C LYS A 52 35.14 14.25 5.99
N GLY A 53 34.12 13.72 5.30
CA GLY A 53 34.10 13.60 3.84
C GLY A 53 34.34 12.20 3.28
N GLU A 54 34.44 11.17 4.12
CA GLU A 54 34.37 9.77 3.64
C GLU A 54 32.97 9.46 3.09
N THR A 55 32.89 8.55 2.11
CA THR A 55 31.61 8.12 1.53
C THR A 55 31.05 6.88 2.24
N LEU A 56 29.78 6.56 1.99
CA LEU A 56 29.16 5.33 2.49
C LEU A 56 29.85 4.07 1.93
N ASP A 57 30.36 4.13 0.70
CA ASP A 57 31.05 3.01 0.06
C ASP A 57 32.42 2.74 0.72
N ASP A 58 33.11 3.79 1.17
CA ASP A 58 34.42 3.67 1.84
C ASP A 58 34.30 2.96 3.20
N ILE A 59 33.23 3.25 3.95
CA ILE A 59 32.99 2.64 5.27
C ILE A 59 32.21 1.32 5.19
N LEU A 60 31.71 0.93 4.01
CA LEU A 60 30.81 -0.22 3.84
C LEU A 60 31.38 -1.52 4.42
N PRO A 61 32.64 -1.93 4.14
CA PRO A 61 33.16 -3.20 4.64
C PRO A 61 33.19 -3.26 6.17
N GLU A 62 33.64 -2.18 6.82
CA GLU A 62 33.72 -2.10 8.27
C GLU A 62 32.33 -2.03 8.92
N ALA A 63 31.43 -1.21 8.37
CA ALA A 63 30.06 -1.10 8.83
C ALA A 63 29.31 -2.45 8.73
N TYR A 64 29.52 -3.22 7.65
CA TYR A 64 28.88 -4.53 7.49
C TYR A 64 29.48 -5.58 8.44
N ALA A 65 30.78 -5.51 8.74
CA ALA A 65 31.39 -6.36 9.76
C ALA A 65 30.81 -6.07 11.16
N VAL A 66 30.60 -4.79 11.50
CA VAL A 66 29.95 -4.35 12.75
C VAL A 66 28.52 -4.88 12.86
N VAL A 67 27.71 -4.71 11.81
CA VAL A 67 26.32 -5.19 11.79
C VAL A 67 26.25 -6.71 11.85
N ARG A 68 27.15 -7.42 11.17
CA ARG A 68 27.26 -8.89 11.24
C ARG A 68 27.53 -9.35 12.67
N GLU A 69 28.50 -8.74 13.35
CA GLU A 69 28.82 -9.10 14.73
C GLU A 69 27.67 -8.75 15.68
N ALA A 70 27.01 -7.61 15.49
CA ALA A 70 25.80 -7.28 16.24
C ALA A 70 24.67 -8.29 16.00
N GLY A 71 24.43 -8.72 14.76
CA GLY A 71 23.47 -9.78 14.44
C GLY A 71 23.81 -11.11 15.13
N ARG A 72 25.10 -11.45 15.21
CA ARG A 72 25.57 -12.63 15.94
C ARG A 72 25.33 -12.51 17.45
N ARG A 73 25.63 -11.37 18.06
CA ARG A 73 25.47 -11.16 19.52
C ARG A 73 24.00 -11.09 19.94
N VAL A 74 23.22 -10.33 19.18
CA VAL A 74 21.84 -9.98 19.53
C VAL A 74 20.85 -11.05 19.09
N LEU A 75 20.97 -11.54 17.85
CA LEU A 75 20.03 -12.52 17.30
C LEU A 75 20.58 -13.96 17.40
N GLY A 76 21.90 -14.12 17.53
CA GLY A 76 22.55 -15.42 17.35
C GLY A 76 22.68 -15.80 15.87
N LEU A 77 22.46 -14.85 14.95
CA LEU A 77 22.46 -15.08 13.51
C LEU A 77 23.65 -14.35 12.89
N ARG A 78 24.64 -15.10 12.41
CA ARG A 78 25.76 -14.55 11.65
C ARG A 78 25.38 -14.47 10.18
N HIS A 79 25.54 -13.30 9.55
CA HIS A 79 25.29 -13.15 8.11
C HIS A 79 26.20 -14.05 7.27
N PHE A 80 25.62 -14.84 6.37
CA PHE A 80 26.35 -15.59 5.35
C PHE A 80 26.93 -14.67 4.27
N ASP A 81 27.90 -15.17 3.52
CA ASP A 81 28.57 -14.39 2.47
C ASP A 81 27.60 -14.00 1.34
N VAL A 82 26.63 -14.88 1.03
CA VAL A 82 25.55 -14.59 0.08
C VAL A 82 24.61 -13.49 0.60
N GLN A 83 24.45 -13.39 1.93
CA GLN A 83 23.65 -12.34 2.56
C GLN A 83 24.37 -10.99 2.56
N LEU A 84 25.69 -10.98 2.78
CA LEU A 84 26.50 -9.76 2.61
C LEU A 84 26.41 -9.24 1.18
N LEU A 85 26.51 -10.14 0.19
CA LEU A 85 26.39 -9.79 -1.21
C LEU A 85 25.01 -9.21 -1.53
N GLY A 86 23.94 -9.81 -1.02
CA GLY A 86 22.58 -9.27 -1.10
C GLY A 86 22.50 -7.86 -0.49
N GLY A 87 23.09 -7.65 0.70
CA GLY A 87 23.14 -6.35 1.35
C GLY A 87 23.88 -5.30 0.53
N ILE A 88 24.97 -5.67 -0.15
CA ILE A 88 25.71 -4.76 -1.05
C ILE A 88 24.84 -4.38 -2.25
N ILE A 89 24.16 -5.35 -2.88
CA ILE A 89 23.25 -5.09 -4.01
C ILE A 89 22.11 -4.14 -3.61
N LEU A 90 21.52 -4.34 -2.44
CA LEU A 90 20.52 -3.43 -1.89
C LEU A 90 21.09 -2.02 -1.68
N HIS A 91 22.30 -1.92 -1.12
CA HIS A 91 22.98 -0.64 -0.95
C HIS A 91 23.32 0.01 -2.28
N VAL A 92 23.60 -0.70 -3.37
CA VAL A 92 23.86 -0.07 -4.67
C VAL A 92 22.59 0.54 -5.28
N GLY A 93 21.40 0.15 -4.80
CA GLY A 93 20.11 0.57 -5.36
C GLY A 93 19.62 -0.39 -6.45
N GLN A 94 19.75 -1.69 -6.19
CA GLN A 94 19.35 -2.76 -7.10
C GLN A 94 18.43 -3.76 -6.39
N ILE A 95 17.83 -4.66 -7.16
CA ILE A 95 17.01 -5.75 -6.62
C ILE A 95 17.87 -6.99 -6.37
N ALA A 96 17.91 -7.45 -5.13
CA ALA A 96 18.52 -8.72 -4.74
C ALA A 96 17.49 -9.85 -4.81
N GLU A 97 17.58 -10.70 -5.84
CA GLU A 97 16.78 -11.93 -5.88
C GLU A 97 17.41 -13.00 -4.98
N MET A 98 16.81 -13.24 -3.82
CA MET A 98 17.22 -14.20 -2.81
C MET A 98 16.07 -15.16 -2.52
N LYS A 99 16.32 -16.47 -2.67
CA LYS A 99 15.28 -17.49 -2.47
C LYS A 99 14.73 -17.48 -1.04
N THR A 100 13.48 -17.93 -0.90
CA THR A 100 12.80 -17.93 0.40
C THR A 100 13.56 -18.81 1.40
N GLY A 101 13.72 -18.32 2.63
CA GLY A 101 14.54 -18.99 3.65
C GLY A 101 16.04 -18.65 3.60
N GLU A 102 16.52 -17.82 2.67
CA GLU A 102 17.90 -17.32 2.66
C GLU A 102 18.13 -16.15 3.66
N GLY A 103 17.13 -15.78 4.45
CA GLY A 103 17.24 -14.73 5.48
C GLY A 103 17.15 -13.29 4.96
N LYS A 104 16.23 -13.01 4.04
CA LYS A 104 15.97 -11.67 3.46
C LYS A 104 15.83 -10.57 4.53
N THR A 105 15.02 -10.84 5.56
CA THR A 105 14.80 -9.90 6.66
C THR A 105 16.09 -9.52 7.38
N LEU A 106 16.99 -10.48 7.61
CA LEU A 106 18.32 -10.23 8.19
C LEU A 106 19.22 -9.44 7.24
N VAL A 107 19.14 -9.69 5.93
CA VAL A 107 19.93 -8.96 4.92
C VAL A 107 19.63 -7.47 4.93
N ALA A 108 18.36 -7.07 5.10
CA ALA A 108 17.96 -5.66 5.14
C ALA A 108 18.61 -4.87 6.27
N THR A 109 19.06 -5.52 7.36
CA THR A 109 19.75 -4.82 8.46
C THR A 109 21.03 -4.11 8.02
N LEU A 110 21.77 -4.72 7.07
CA LEU A 110 23.07 -4.24 6.57
C LEU A 110 22.95 -2.88 5.85
N PRO A 111 22.19 -2.76 4.73
CA PRO A 111 22.07 -1.49 4.03
C PRO A 111 21.28 -0.47 4.84
N SER A 112 20.32 -0.88 5.68
CA SER A 112 19.56 0.05 6.51
C SER A 112 20.44 0.71 7.55
N TYR A 113 21.33 -0.03 8.23
CA TYR A 113 22.30 0.55 9.15
C TYR A 113 23.23 1.54 8.42
N LEU A 114 23.86 1.10 7.32
CA LEU A 114 24.83 1.92 6.59
C LEU A 114 24.23 3.25 6.10
N ASN A 115 23.06 3.21 5.44
CA ASN A 115 22.44 4.42 4.91
C ASN A 115 21.84 5.30 6.04
N ALA A 116 21.43 4.71 7.18
CA ALA A 116 20.94 5.46 8.34
C ALA A 116 22.03 6.31 9.02
N LEU A 117 23.32 5.97 8.85
CA LEU A 117 24.43 6.79 9.36
C LEU A 117 24.44 8.22 8.80
N THR A 118 23.76 8.47 7.68
CA THR A 118 23.59 9.83 7.13
C THR A 118 22.68 10.74 7.97
N GLY A 119 21.88 10.19 8.88
CA GLY A 119 20.89 10.94 9.68
C GLY A 119 19.67 11.45 8.88
N LYS A 120 19.57 11.11 7.60
CA LYS A 120 18.45 11.50 6.72
C LYS A 120 17.30 10.51 6.74
N GLY A 121 17.50 9.33 7.33
CA GLY A 121 16.48 8.31 7.45
C GLY A 121 16.51 7.17 6.46
N VAL A 122 15.96 6.04 6.88
CA VAL A 122 15.72 4.87 6.01
C VAL A 122 14.32 4.33 6.24
N HIS A 123 13.58 4.07 5.16
CA HIS A 123 12.30 3.37 5.21
C HIS A 123 12.48 1.89 4.81
N VAL A 124 12.11 0.98 5.70
CA VAL A 124 12.03 -0.46 5.40
C VAL A 124 10.56 -0.80 5.16
N ILE A 125 10.23 -1.08 3.91
CA ILE A 125 8.85 -1.27 3.48
C ILE A 125 8.52 -2.75 3.40
N THR A 126 7.39 -3.12 4.00
CA THR A 126 6.85 -4.49 3.99
C THR A 126 5.43 -4.50 3.41
N VAL A 127 4.89 -5.70 3.20
CA VAL A 127 3.58 -5.92 2.55
C VAL A 127 2.41 -5.66 3.51
N ASN A 128 2.60 -5.77 4.83
CA ASN A 128 1.51 -5.58 5.80
C ASN A 128 2.01 -5.17 7.20
N ASP A 129 1.09 -4.62 8.01
CA ASP A 129 1.39 -4.07 9.34
C ASP A 129 1.97 -5.12 10.30
N TYR A 130 1.57 -6.39 10.16
CA TYR A 130 2.11 -7.49 10.98
C TYR A 130 3.61 -7.71 10.73
N LEU A 131 4.02 -7.76 9.45
CA LEU A 131 5.43 -7.92 9.07
C LEU A 131 6.26 -6.70 9.45
N ALA A 132 5.72 -5.49 9.24
CA ALA A 132 6.36 -4.24 9.67
C ALA A 132 6.66 -4.27 11.18
N ARG A 133 5.65 -4.61 12.00
CA ARG A 133 5.79 -4.72 13.46
C ARG A 133 6.79 -5.79 13.85
N ARG A 134 6.63 -7.01 13.33
CA ARG A 134 7.52 -8.14 13.63
C ARG A 134 8.97 -7.81 13.30
N ASP A 135 9.23 -7.20 12.15
CA ASP A 135 10.59 -6.93 11.71
C ASP A 135 11.21 -5.73 12.47
N ALA A 136 10.41 -4.74 12.84
CA ALA A 136 10.82 -3.66 13.73
C ALA A 136 11.17 -4.15 15.15
N GLU A 137 10.41 -5.12 15.68
CA GLU A 137 10.69 -5.75 16.96
C GLU A 137 11.90 -6.68 16.88
N TRP A 138 12.01 -7.48 15.81
CA TRP A 138 13.02 -8.52 15.70
C TRP A 138 14.36 -7.99 15.15
N MET A 139 14.38 -7.42 13.95
CA MET A 139 15.61 -6.89 13.36
C MET A 139 16.03 -5.56 13.96
N GLY A 140 15.07 -4.75 14.42
CA GLY A 140 15.36 -3.46 15.06
C GLY A 140 16.26 -3.58 16.30
N GLN A 141 16.35 -4.76 16.92
CA GLN A 141 17.28 -5.02 18.02
C GLN A 141 18.74 -4.78 17.61
N VAL A 142 19.11 -5.16 16.39
CA VAL A 142 20.48 -4.97 15.87
C VAL A 142 20.77 -3.47 15.76
N HIS A 143 19.82 -2.70 15.23
CA HIS A 143 19.97 -1.24 15.07
C HIS A 143 20.00 -0.52 16.41
N ARG A 144 19.11 -0.87 17.35
CA ARG A 144 19.07 -0.30 18.72
C ARG A 144 20.34 -0.62 19.49
N PHE A 145 20.84 -1.85 19.39
CA PHE A 145 22.11 -2.27 20.01
C PHE A 145 23.28 -1.41 19.51
N LEU A 146 23.33 -1.13 18.21
CA LEU A 146 24.32 -0.24 17.59
C LEU A 146 24.03 1.26 17.84
N GLY A 147 23.00 1.62 18.60
CA GLY A 147 22.70 3.00 18.98
C GLY A 147 21.92 3.82 17.95
N LEU A 148 21.25 3.18 17.00
CA LEU A 148 20.27 3.82 16.12
C LEU A 148 18.85 3.71 16.69
N SER A 149 18.01 4.70 16.39
CA SER A 149 16.59 4.68 16.71
C SER A 149 15.76 3.97 15.63
N VAL A 150 14.75 3.21 16.06
CA VAL A 150 13.87 2.41 15.18
C VAL A 150 12.43 2.81 15.43
N GLY A 151 11.75 3.30 14.39
CA GLY A 151 10.33 3.64 14.39
C GLY A 151 9.48 2.57 13.68
N LEU A 152 8.21 2.54 14.03
CA LEU A 152 7.19 1.68 13.43
C LEU A 152 5.96 2.53 13.12
N ILE A 153 5.44 2.43 11.91
CA ILE A 153 4.18 3.07 11.50
C ILE A 153 3.11 2.01 11.36
N GLN A 154 1.94 2.26 11.95
CA GLN A 154 0.76 1.40 11.86
C GLN A 154 -0.48 2.23 11.54
N SER A 155 -1.46 1.60 10.89
CA SER A 155 -2.71 2.22 10.45
C SER A 155 -3.47 2.99 11.55
N SER A 156 -3.46 2.50 12.80
CA SER A 156 -4.18 3.12 13.93
C SER A 156 -3.49 4.32 14.58
N MET A 157 -2.28 4.71 14.13
CA MET A 157 -1.49 5.75 14.77
C MET A 157 -1.98 7.17 14.44
N THR A 158 -1.95 8.02 15.46
CA THR A 158 -2.20 9.46 15.34
C THR A 158 -1.08 10.19 14.60
N PRO A 159 -1.32 11.39 14.04
CA PRO A 159 -0.29 12.16 13.35
C PRO A 159 0.97 12.44 14.20
N SER A 160 0.80 12.73 15.50
CA SER A 160 1.92 12.97 16.42
C SER A 160 2.79 11.73 16.63
N GLU A 161 2.17 10.55 16.78
CA GLU A 161 2.89 9.28 16.87
C GLU A 161 3.63 8.96 15.57
N ARG A 162 3.01 9.22 14.41
CA ARG A 162 3.64 9.03 13.10
C ARG A 162 4.88 9.90 12.95
N GLN A 163 4.79 11.19 13.29
CA GLN A 163 5.93 12.12 13.22
C GLN A 163 7.11 11.61 14.06
N LYS A 164 6.87 11.21 15.31
CA LYS A 164 7.90 10.63 16.19
C LYS A 164 8.56 9.39 15.58
N ASN A 165 7.80 8.55 14.88
CA ASN A 165 8.31 7.32 14.27
C ASN A 165 9.05 7.57 12.94
N TYR A 166 8.66 8.58 12.16
CA TYR A 166 9.39 9.01 10.98
C TYR A 166 10.70 9.75 11.33
N ASP A 167 10.79 10.36 12.51
CA ASP A 167 12.01 11.01 13.01
C ASP A 167 13.11 10.02 13.41
N CYS A 168 12.79 8.73 13.60
CA CYS A 168 13.78 7.68 13.89
C CYS A 168 14.79 7.51 12.75
N ASP A 169 15.98 6.98 13.04
CA ASP A 169 17.02 6.71 12.03
C ASP A 169 16.52 5.70 10.97
N ILE A 170 15.74 4.70 11.40
CA ILE A 170 15.12 3.68 10.54
C ILE A 170 13.64 3.56 10.89
N THR A 171 12.76 3.52 9.89
CA THR A 171 11.31 3.40 10.07
C THR A 171 10.79 2.19 9.31
N TYR A 172 10.14 1.27 10.01
CA TYR A 172 9.42 0.14 9.42
C TYR A 172 7.97 0.53 9.16
N VAL A 173 7.49 0.26 7.94
CA VAL A 173 6.19 0.74 7.48
C VAL A 173 5.70 -0.10 6.30
N THR A 174 4.43 -0.01 5.96
CA THR A 174 3.86 -0.61 4.75
C THR A 174 3.85 0.37 3.59
N ASN A 175 3.78 -0.15 2.36
CA ASN A 175 3.70 0.68 1.16
C ASN A 175 2.48 1.60 1.17
N SER A 176 1.33 1.11 1.63
CA SER A 176 0.07 1.86 1.73
C SER A 176 0.20 3.00 2.73
N GLU A 177 0.74 2.75 3.92
CA GLU A 177 0.86 3.79 4.96
C GLU A 177 1.82 4.90 4.54
N VAL A 178 2.98 4.58 3.92
CA VAL A 178 3.87 5.62 3.36
C VAL A 178 3.17 6.46 2.31
N GLY A 179 2.45 5.82 1.40
CA GLY A 179 1.77 6.52 0.31
C GLY A 179 0.61 7.39 0.81
N PHE A 180 -0.18 6.91 1.77
CA PHE A 180 -1.26 7.70 2.36
C PHE A 180 -0.74 8.83 3.24
N ASP A 181 0.35 8.63 4.00
CA ASP A 181 1.00 9.72 4.73
C ASP A 181 1.55 10.78 3.77
N TYR A 182 2.12 10.37 2.63
CA TYR A 182 2.54 11.32 1.59
C TYR A 182 1.36 12.13 1.04
N LEU A 183 0.23 11.49 0.74
CA LEU A 183 -0.96 12.19 0.27
C LEU A 183 -1.52 13.14 1.35
N ARG A 184 -1.57 12.70 2.62
CA ARG A 184 -2.02 13.52 3.76
C ARG A 184 -1.11 14.72 4.00
N ASP A 185 0.21 14.55 3.94
CA ASP A 185 1.18 15.63 4.10
C ASP A 185 1.01 16.71 3.02
N ASN A 186 0.66 16.31 1.79
CA ASN A 186 0.36 17.24 0.70
C ASN A 186 -1.06 17.83 0.77
N MET A 187 -1.90 17.39 1.71
CA MET A 187 -3.19 17.99 2.04
C MET A 187 -3.15 18.78 3.36
N ALA A 188 -2.05 18.70 4.11
CA ALA A 188 -1.88 19.39 5.39
C ALA A 188 -2.12 20.90 5.28
N THR A 189 -2.73 21.47 6.32
CA THR A 189 -3.02 22.92 6.41
C THR A 189 -1.95 23.67 7.18
N SER A 190 -1.16 22.96 7.98
CA SER A 190 -0.02 23.50 8.72
C SER A 190 1.20 22.59 8.63
N MET A 191 2.40 23.16 8.83
CA MET A 191 3.64 22.37 8.91
C MET A 191 3.67 21.42 10.13
N ALA A 192 2.86 21.68 11.15
CA ALA A 192 2.78 20.81 12.33
C ALA A 192 2.05 19.49 12.03
N ASP A 193 1.18 19.48 11.03
CA ASP A 193 0.42 18.30 10.62
C ASP A 193 1.19 17.38 9.66
N VAL A 194 2.35 17.84 9.16
CA VAL A 194 3.23 17.06 8.28
C VAL A 194 3.98 16.03 9.13
N VAL A 195 3.81 14.75 8.77
CA VAL A 195 4.39 13.64 9.53
C VAL A 195 5.67 13.09 8.92
N GLN A 196 5.84 13.18 7.60
CA GLN A 196 7.01 12.64 6.91
C GLN A 196 8.15 13.65 6.81
N ARG A 197 9.38 13.11 6.80
CA ARG A 197 10.60 13.81 6.39
C ARG A 197 10.89 13.62 4.90
N PRO A 198 11.81 14.40 4.30
CA PRO A 198 12.22 14.21 2.92
C PRO A 198 12.71 12.76 2.65
N PHE A 199 12.26 12.18 1.53
CA PHE A 199 12.66 10.84 1.13
C PHE A 199 14.18 10.72 0.90
N ASN A 200 14.79 9.64 1.40
CA ASN A 200 16.24 9.44 1.33
C ASN A 200 16.60 8.06 0.76
N TYR A 201 16.35 6.99 1.52
CA TYR A 201 16.63 5.62 1.11
C TYR A 201 15.48 4.69 1.51
N CYS A 202 15.12 3.79 0.59
CA CYS A 202 14.12 2.76 0.85
C CYS A 202 14.66 1.36 0.53
N VAL A 203 14.36 0.41 1.42
CA VAL A 203 14.50 -1.03 1.16
C VAL A 203 13.10 -1.63 1.13
N ILE A 204 12.71 -2.18 -0.02
CA ILE A 204 11.44 -2.87 -0.19
C ILE A 204 11.64 -4.37 0.01
N ASP A 205 11.02 -4.95 1.04
CA ASP A 205 10.84 -6.40 1.10
C ASP A 205 9.69 -6.83 0.17
N GLU A 206 9.84 -8.00 -0.45
CA GLU A 206 8.87 -8.54 -1.40
C GLU A 206 8.54 -7.56 -2.55
N VAL A 207 9.60 -6.98 -3.13
CA VAL A 207 9.52 -5.92 -4.15
C VAL A 207 8.63 -6.26 -5.35
N ASP A 208 8.56 -7.53 -5.73
CA ASP A 208 7.70 -8.00 -6.82
C ASP A 208 6.21 -7.90 -6.48
N SER A 209 5.82 -8.13 -5.24
CA SER A 209 4.42 -7.89 -4.88
C SER A 209 4.08 -6.42 -4.74
N ILE A 210 4.97 -5.62 -4.19
CA ILE A 210 4.67 -4.20 -3.97
C ILE A 210 4.70 -3.42 -5.29
N LEU A 211 5.75 -3.60 -6.10
CA LEU A 211 5.96 -2.80 -7.31
C LEU A 211 5.31 -3.38 -8.57
N VAL A 212 4.79 -4.62 -8.52
CA VAL A 212 4.14 -5.29 -9.66
C VAL A 212 2.72 -5.72 -9.33
N ASP A 213 2.50 -6.51 -8.27
CA ASP A 213 1.15 -7.01 -7.95
C ASP A 213 0.22 -5.90 -7.44
N GLU A 214 0.67 -5.10 -6.48
CA GLU A 214 -0.11 -4.02 -5.85
C GLU A 214 -0.11 -2.73 -6.68
N ALA A 215 0.90 -2.55 -7.53
CA ALA A 215 1.02 -1.43 -8.46
C ALA A 215 -0.03 -1.41 -9.60
N ARG A 216 -1.07 -2.26 -9.51
CA ARG A 216 -2.24 -2.29 -10.40
C ARG A 216 -3.24 -1.18 -10.10
N THR A 217 -3.35 -0.78 -8.83
CA THR A 217 -4.31 0.23 -8.37
C THR A 217 -3.59 1.39 -7.72
N PRO A 218 -3.90 2.65 -8.08
CA PRO A 218 -3.33 3.82 -7.42
C PRO A 218 -3.87 3.95 -5.99
N LEU A 219 -3.14 4.70 -5.15
CA LEU A 219 -3.61 5.14 -3.84
C LEU A 219 -4.46 6.40 -4.03
N ILE A 220 -5.67 6.40 -3.46
CA ILE A 220 -6.63 7.49 -3.62
C ILE A 220 -7.18 7.87 -2.25
N ILE A 221 -7.15 9.17 -1.94
CA ILE A 221 -7.94 9.76 -0.85
C ILE A 221 -9.17 10.40 -1.48
N SER A 222 -10.35 9.95 -1.07
CA SER A 222 -11.62 10.51 -1.52
C SER A 222 -12.29 11.33 -0.42
N GLY A 223 -12.98 12.40 -0.81
CA GLY A 223 -13.80 13.24 0.05
C GLY A 223 -15.26 13.17 -0.35
N GLN A 224 -16.16 13.44 0.59
CA GLN A 224 -17.59 13.54 0.28
C GLN A 224 -17.91 14.93 -0.29
N VAL A 225 -18.71 14.94 -1.35
CA VAL A 225 -19.23 16.15 -1.99
C VAL A 225 -20.74 16.02 -2.10
N GLU A 226 -21.44 17.04 -1.63
CA GLU A 226 -22.88 17.15 -1.88
C GLU A 226 -23.09 17.48 -3.36
N ARG A 227 -23.65 16.53 -4.10
CA ARG A 227 -24.13 16.70 -5.48
C ARG A 227 -25.66 16.76 -5.46
N PRO A 228 -26.28 17.40 -6.46
CA PRO A 228 -27.74 17.48 -6.54
C PRO A 228 -28.37 16.09 -6.73
N THR A 229 -28.92 15.56 -5.65
CA THR A 229 -29.64 14.27 -5.59
C THR A 229 -30.74 14.15 -6.65
N GLU A 230 -31.34 15.28 -7.03
CA GLU A 230 -32.41 15.36 -8.03
C GLU A 230 -31.98 14.82 -9.40
N LYS A 231 -30.74 15.05 -9.82
CA LYS A 231 -30.24 14.58 -11.12
C LYS A 231 -30.18 13.06 -11.22
N TYR A 232 -29.77 12.40 -10.15
CA TYR A 232 -29.72 10.93 -10.10
C TYR A 232 -31.12 10.32 -10.18
N LEU A 233 -32.10 10.91 -9.50
CA LEU A 233 -33.48 10.45 -9.52
C LEU A 233 -34.07 10.60 -10.93
N GLN A 234 -33.91 11.76 -11.56
CA GLN A 234 -34.39 12.00 -12.92
C GLN A 234 -33.70 11.09 -13.94
N ALA A 235 -32.38 10.93 -13.84
CA ALA A 235 -31.63 10.05 -14.73
C ALA A 235 -32.06 8.57 -14.60
N ALA A 236 -32.37 8.11 -13.38
CA ALA A 236 -32.91 6.76 -13.16
C ALA A 236 -34.27 6.58 -13.84
N GLU A 237 -35.18 7.56 -13.71
CA GLU A 237 -36.49 7.54 -14.38
C GLU A 237 -36.37 7.49 -15.92
N ILE A 238 -35.45 8.28 -16.48
CA ILE A 238 -35.17 8.28 -17.92
C ILE A 238 -34.61 6.92 -18.34
N ALA A 239 -33.62 6.39 -17.62
CA ALA A 239 -33.04 5.08 -17.94
C ALA A 239 -34.10 3.95 -17.96
N PHE A 240 -35.13 4.01 -17.10
CA PHE A 240 -36.25 3.06 -17.14
C PHE A 240 -37.13 3.22 -18.38
N THR A 241 -37.23 4.43 -18.92
CA THR A 241 -38.01 4.74 -20.14
C THR A 241 -37.27 4.32 -21.41
N LEU A 242 -35.94 4.39 -21.41
CA LEU A 242 -35.11 3.98 -22.55
C LEU A 242 -35.13 2.46 -22.76
N LYS A 243 -35.04 2.03 -24.02
CA LYS A 243 -35.08 0.62 -24.43
C LYS A 243 -33.73 0.14 -24.97
N LYS A 244 -33.34 -1.05 -24.52
CA LYS A 244 -32.17 -1.79 -25.01
C LYS A 244 -32.32 -2.14 -26.49
N ASP A 245 -31.22 -2.07 -27.24
CA ASP A 245 -31.10 -2.33 -28.69
C ASP A 245 -31.86 -1.34 -29.61
N GLU A 246 -32.47 -0.28 -29.03
CA GLU A 246 -33.08 0.85 -29.76
C GLU A 246 -32.35 2.14 -29.36
N HIS A 247 -32.37 2.46 -28.05
CA HIS A 247 -31.77 3.68 -27.51
C HIS A 247 -30.34 3.49 -26.98
N TYR A 248 -29.94 2.27 -26.63
CA TYR A 248 -28.59 1.97 -26.15
C TYR A 248 -28.21 0.51 -26.38
N ASP A 249 -26.90 0.27 -26.52
CA ASP A 249 -26.27 -1.04 -26.62
C ASP A 249 -25.48 -1.37 -25.33
N VAL A 250 -25.45 -2.65 -24.96
CA VAL A 250 -24.76 -3.13 -23.75
C VAL A 250 -23.61 -4.07 -24.12
N ASP A 251 -22.38 -3.71 -23.75
CA ASP A 251 -21.21 -4.59 -23.84
C ASP A 251 -20.93 -5.23 -22.49
N GLU A 252 -21.39 -6.47 -22.32
CA GLU A 252 -21.19 -7.25 -21.09
C GLU A 252 -19.71 -7.58 -20.83
N LYS A 253 -18.88 -7.70 -21.87
CA LYS A 253 -17.47 -8.08 -21.74
C LYS A 253 -16.63 -6.92 -21.23
N ALA A 254 -16.90 -5.71 -21.73
CA ALA A 254 -16.27 -4.48 -21.27
C ALA A 254 -16.97 -3.88 -20.03
N ARG A 255 -18.12 -4.43 -19.62
CA ARG A 255 -19.03 -3.87 -18.60
C ARG A 255 -19.34 -2.39 -18.89
N ASN A 256 -19.69 -2.09 -20.13
CA ASN A 256 -19.97 -0.74 -20.57
C ASN A 256 -21.28 -0.65 -21.36
N VAL A 257 -21.82 0.55 -21.48
CA VAL A 257 -23.03 0.86 -22.23
C VAL A 257 -22.72 2.00 -23.21
N LEU A 258 -23.27 1.91 -24.42
CA LEU A 258 -23.14 2.93 -25.45
C LEU A 258 -24.55 3.44 -25.81
N LEU A 259 -24.77 4.75 -25.74
CA LEU A 259 -26.01 5.38 -26.21
C LEU A 259 -25.99 5.43 -27.74
N THR A 260 -27.13 5.14 -28.37
CA THR A 260 -27.33 5.35 -29.80
C THR A 260 -27.77 6.80 -30.06
N ASP A 261 -27.70 7.27 -31.31
CA ASP A 261 -28.17 8.61 -31.69
C ASP A 261 -29.65 8.83 -31.30
N GLU A 262 -30.49 7.80 -31.41
CA GLU A 262 -31.89 7.83 -30.97
C GLU A 262 -32.01 7.95 -29.43
N GLY A 263 -31.13 7.27 -28.69
CA GLY A 263 -31.08 7.39 -27.24
C GLY A 263 -30.62 8.76 -26.74
N PHE A 264 -29.70 9.41 -27.44
CA PHE A 264 -29.33 10.80 -27.17
C PHE A 264 -30.52 11.74 -27.35
N ALA A 265 -31.18 11.69 -28.51
CA ALA A 265 -32.33 12.54 -28.81
C ALA A 265 -33.51 12.33 -27.85
N GLU A 266 -33.80 11.09 -27.48
CA GLU A 266 -34.89 10.78 -26.53
C GLU A 266 -34.54 11.26 -25.11
N SER A 267 -33.29 11.10 -24.68
CA SER A 267 -32.83 11.59 -23.36
C SER A 267 -32.88 13.12 -23.27
N GLU A 268 -32.45 13.82 -24.32
CA GLU A 268 -32.52 15.28 -24.46
C GLU A 268 -33.97 15.79 -24.40
N ASN A 269 -34.88 15.15 -25.13
CA ASN A 269 -36.30 15.48 -25.11
C ASN A 269 -36.94 15.28 -23.73
N LEU A 270 -36.61 14.19 -23.03
CA LEU A 270 -37.15 13.89 -21.70
C LEU A 270 -36.63 14.85 -20.63
N LEU A 271 -35.38 15.31 -20.75
CA LEU A 271 -34.76 16.29 -19.86
C LEU A 271 -35.14 17.73 -20.20
N GLY A 272 -35.56 18.00 -21.45
CA GLY A 272 -35.79 19.36 -21.95
C GLY A 272 -34.49 20.14 -22.20
N VAL A 273 -33.38 19.43 -22.45
CA VAL A 273 -32.06 20.01 -22.76
C VAL A 273 -31.71 19.79 -24.22
N THR A 274 -30.81 20.62 -24.78
CA THR A 274 -30.38 20.52 -26.18
C THR A 274 -29.11 19.70 -26.39
N ASP A 275 -28.31 19.53 -25.34
CA ASP A 275 -27.06 18.76 -25.37
C ASP A 275 -26.81 18.15 -23.99
N LEU A 276 -26.63 16.84 -23.92
CA LEU A 276 -26.30 16.16 -22.66
C LEU A 276 -24.88 16.47 -22.15
N PHE A 277 -24.00 16.97 -23.02
CA PHE A 277 -22.60 17.27 -22.72
C PHE A 277 -22.35 18.76 -22.42
N ASP A 278 -23.39 19.56 -22.19
CA ASP A 278 -23.24 20.95 -21.79
C ASP A 278 -22.32 21.08 -20.56
N PRO A 279 -21.19 21.80 -20.65
CA PRO A 279 -20.29 22.00 -19.52
C PRO A 279 -20.93 22.75 -18.34
N GLU A 280 -21.93 23.60 -18.57
CA GLU A 280 -22.61 24.35 -17.51
C GLU A 280 -23.67 23.51 -16.78
N ASP A 281 -24.31 22.55 -17.46
CA ASP A 281 -25.29 21.63 -16.87
C ASP A 281 -25.14 20.18 -17.38
N PRO A 282 -24.09 19.44 -16.96
CA PRO A 282 -23.79 18.14 -17.54
C PRO A 282 -24.81 17.07 -17.11
N TRP A 283 -25.35 16.34 -18.09
CA TRP A 283 -26.33 15.24 -17.90
C TRP A 283 -25.82 13.87 -18.36
N ALA A 284 -24.90 13.83 -19.33
CA ALA A 284 -24.46 12.60 -19.98
C ALA A 284 -24.00 11.53 -18.98
N HIS A 285 -23.14 11.88 -18.02
CA HIS A 285 -22.61 10.92 -17.05
C HIS A 285 -23.69 10.31 -16.15
N PHE A 286 -24.68 11.10 -15.71
CA PHE A 286 -25.80 10.58 -14.91
C PHE A 286 -26.65 9.58 -15.71
N ILE A 287 -26.93 9.88 -16.98
CA ILE A 287 -27.69 8.99 -17.86
C ILE A 287 -26.92 7.69 -18.14
N PHE A 288 -25.64 7.78 -18.49
CA PHE A 288 -24.80 6.58 -18.69
C PHE A 288 -24.76 5.70 -17.43
N ASN A 289 -24.57 6.29 -16.26
CA ASN A 289 -24.50 5.54 -15.00
C ASN A 289 -25.86 4.96 -14.60
N ALA A 290 -26.96 5.65 -14.87
CA ALA A 290 -28.31 5.12 -14.65
C ALA A 290 -28.59 3.90 -15.55
N ILE A 291 -28.19 3.93 -16.83
CA ILE A 291 -28.37 2.78 -17.74
C ILE A 291 -27.43 1.63 -17.34
N LYS A 292 -26.16 1.92 -17.00
CA LYS A 292 -25.23 0.91 -16.45
C LYS A 292 -25.81 0.25 -15.20
N ALA A 293 -26.29 1.05 -14.24
CA ALA A 293 -26.92 0.56 -13.02
C ALA A 293 -28.15 -0.31 -13.33
N LYS A 294 -28.97 0.08 -14.32
CA LYS A 294 -30.15 -0.69 -14.78
C LYS A 294 -29.76 -2.06 -15.30
N GLU A 295 -28.83 -2.14 -16.26
CA GLU A 295 -28.56 -3.33 -17.07
C GLU A 295 -27.43 -4.23 -16.53
N LEU A 296 -26.34 -3.64 -16.04
CA LEU A 296 -25.12 -4.37 -15.67
C LEU A 296 -25.04 -4.71 -14.18
N PHE A 297 -25.79 -4.00 -13.33
CA PHE A 297 -25.76 -4.18 -11.87
C PHE A 297 -27.11 -4.69 -11.38
N LEU A 298 -27.17 -6.00 -11.18
CA LEU A 298 -28.36 -6.75 -10.77
C LEU A 298 -28.40 -6.91 -9.26
N LYS A 299 -29.58 -6.67 -8.70
CA LYS A 299 -29.90 -6.93 -7.30
C LYS A 299 -29.77 -8.43 -7.00
N ASP A 300 -29.27 -8.74 -5.82
CA ASP A 300 -28.97 -10.09 -5.30
C ASP A 300 -27.85 -10.84 -6.05
N VAL A 301 -27.19 -10.20 -7.02
CA VAL A 301 -25.99 -10.71 -7.70
C VAL A 301 -24.79 -9.81 -7.44
N ASN A 302 -24.89 -8.52 -7.80
CA ASN A 302 -23.80 -7.56 -7.65
C ASN A 302 -23.92 -6.75 -6.35
N TYR A 303 -25.13 -6.55 -5.82
CA TYR A 303 -25.39 -5.93 -4.52
C TYR A 303 -26.66 -6.48 -3.89
N ILE A 304 -26.82 -6.21 -2.60
CA ILE A 304 -28.07 -6.35 -1.86
C ILE A 304 -28.46 -5.01 -1.23
N VAL A 305 -29.75 -4.80 -0.99
CA VAL A 305 -30.23 -3.64 -0.22
C VAL A 305 -30.54 -4.10 1.20
N ARG A 306 -29.84 -3.54 2.20
CA ARG A 306 -29.99 -3.92 3.60
C ARG A 306 -30.07 -2.67 4.47
N ASN A 307 -31.07 -2.60 5.35
CA ASN A 307 -31.32 -1.44 6.22
C ASN A 307 -31.46 -0.10 5.48
N GLY A 308 -31.92 -0.11 4.22
CA GLY A 308 -31.98 1.10 3.41
C GLY A 308 -30.60 1.57 2.92
N GLU A 309 -29.63 0.67 2.76
CA GLU A 309 -28.34 0.95 2.12
C GLU A 309 -28.02 -0.11 1.06
N VAL A 310 -27.36 0.29 -0.02
CA VAL A 310 -26.84 -0.62 -1.05
C VAL A 310 -25.49 -1.16 -0.59
N VAL A 311 -25.37 -2.49 -0.47
CA VAL A 311 -24.12 -3.14 -0.07
C VAL A 311 -23.65 -4.07 -1.18
N ILE A 312 -22.41 -3.88 -1.62
CA ILE A 312 -21.80 -4.66 -2.69
C ILE A 312 -21.67 -6.12 -2.28
N VAL A 313 -22.02 -7.02 -3.19
CA VAL A 313 -21.77 -8.45 -3.08
C VAL A 313 -20.69 -8.82 -4.07
N ASP A 314 -19.68 -9.52 -3.57
CA ASP A 314 -18.68 -10.13 -4.43
C ASP A 314 -19.34 -11.24 -5.27
N GLU A 315 -19.40 -11.04 -6.58
CA GLU A 315 -20.08 -11.92 -7.54
C GLU A 315 -19.56 -13.37 -7.51
N PHE A 316 -18.30 -13.57 -7.11
CA PHE A 316 -17.68 -14.89 -7.11
C PHE A 316 -17.93 -15.62 -5.79
N THR A 317 -17.96 -14.91 -4.67
CA THR A 317 -18.02 -15.52 -3.34
C THR A 317 -19.38 -15.38 -2.64
N GLY A 318 -20.28 -14.55 -3.17
CA GLY A 318 -21.54 -14.19 -2.53
C GLY A 318 -21.36 -13.43 -1.21
N ARG A 319 -20.15 -12.96 -0.91
CA ARG A 319 -19.83 -12.27 0.34
C ARG A 319 -20.19 -10.79 0.24
N VAL A 320 -20.77 -10.28 1.32
CA VAL A 320 -21.11 -8.87 1.48
C VAL A 320 -19.84 -8.07 1.80
N LEU A 321 -19.49 -7.12 0.94
CA LEU A 321 -18.33 -6.23 1.08
C LEU A 321 -18.76 -4.91 1.75
N ALA A 322 -18.89 -4.94 3.08
CA ALA A 322 -19.26 -3.76 3.86
C ALA A 322 -18.23 -2.62 3.73
N GLY A 323 -18.72 -1.38 3.58
CA GLY A 323 -17.88 -0.18 3.46
C GLY A 323 -17.27 0.06 2.06
N ARG A 324 -17.55 -0.79 1.07
CA ARG A 324 -17.14 -0.57 -0.32
C ARG A 324 -18.28 0.07 -1.13
N ARG A 325 -17.90 0.97 -2.04
CA ARG A 325 -18.82 1.65 -2.97
C ARG A 325 -18.24 1.62 -4.39
N TRP A 326 -19.13 1.73 -5.38
CA TRP A 326 -18.72 1.98 -6.76
C TRP A 326 -18.40 3.46 -6.94
N SER A 327 -17.36 3.75 -7.72
CA SER A 327 -16.91 5.11 -7.99
C SER A 327 -17.75 5.80 -9.07
N ASP A 328 -17.46 7.08 -9.31
CA ASP A 328 -17.99 7.88 -10.42
C ASP A 328 -19.52 7.96 -10.47
N GLY A 329 -20.18 8.12 -9.31
CA GLY A 329 -21.64 8.26 -9.27
C GLY A 329 -22.43 6.98 -9.54
N LEU A 330 -21.78 5.86 -9.87
CA LEU A 330 -22.46 4.60 -10.18
C LEU A 330 -23.16 4.01 -8.95
N HIS A 331 -22.57 4.14 -7.75
CA HIS A 331 -23.22 3.70 -6.51
C HIS A 331 -24.50 4.51 -6.25
N GLN A 332 -24.44 5.83 -6.46
CA GLN A 332 -25.57 6.74 -6.34
C GLN A 332 -26.65 6.44 -7.39
N ALA A 333 -26.26 6.09 -8.61
CA ALA A 333 -27.20 5.65 -9.64
C ALA A 333 -27.91 4.34 -9.26
N ILE A 334 -27.23 3.41 -8.58
CA ILE A 334 -27.84 2.18 -8.04
C ILE A 334 -28.76 2.50 -6.85
N GLU A 335 -28.36 3.39 -5.95
CA GLU A 335 -29.20 3.88 -4.85
C GLU A 335 -30.48 4.54 -5.41
N ALA A 336 -30.36 5.36 -6.44
CA ALA A 336 -31.47 5.99 -7.15
C ALA A 336 -32.39 4.96 -7.83
N LYS A 337 -31.80 3.98 -8.55
CA LYS A 337 -32.52 2.86 -9.18
C LYS A 337 -33.37 2.07 -8.17
N GLU A 338 -32.85 1.87 -6.96
CA GLU A 338 -33.51 1.08 -5.91
C GLU A 338 -34.38 1.94 -4.95
N HIS A 339 -34.51 3.24 -5.23
CA HIS A 339 -35.23 4.21 -4.39
C HIS A 339 -34.75 4.25 -2.93
N VAL A 340 -33.42 4.17 -2.75
CA VAL A 340 -32.72 4.25 -1.47
C VAL A 340 -32.24 5.69 -1.24
N GLU A 341 -31.98 6.08 0.01
CA GLU A 341 -31.39 7.38 0.33
C GLU A 341 -30.02 7.51 -0.38
N ILE A 342 -29.92 8.46 -1.32
CA ILE A 342 -28.72 8.67 -2.12
C ILE A 342 -27.67 9.35 -1.26
N GLN A 343 -26.54 8.69 -1.11
CA GLN A 343 -25.46 9.18 -0.27
C GLN A 343 -24.58 10.16 -1.07
N PRO A 344 -23.94 11.14 -0.42
CA PRO A 344 -23.05 12.08 -1.09
C PRO A 344 -22.01 11.37 -1.96
N GLU A 345 -21.72 11.96 -3.12
CA GLU A 345 -20.70 11.43 -4.01
C GLU A 345 -19.31 11.50 -3.38
N THR A 346 -18.44 10.58 -3.77
CA THR A 346 -17.04 10.59 -3.38
C THR A 346 -16.19 11.17 -4.52
N GLN A 347 -15.51 12.28 -4.27
CA GLN A 347 -14.54 12.89 -5.20
C GLN A 347 -13.11 12.53 -4.80
N THR A 348 -12.24 12.30 -5.78
CA THR A 348 -10.78 12.18 -5.59
C THR A 348 -10.18 13.49 -5.09
N LEU A 349 -9.64 13.53 -3.87
CA LEU A 349 -8.94 14.69 -3.31
C LEU A 349 -7.44 14.64 -3.61
N ALA A 350 -6.86 13.44 -3.54
CA ALA A 350 -5.46 13.22 -3.82
C ALA A 350 -5.27 11.79 -4.32
N THR A 351 -4.34 11.61 -5.27
CA THR A 351 -4.03 10.31 -5.86
C THR A 351 -2.55 10.20 -6.18
N ILE A 352 -1.97 9.01 -6.06
CA ILE A 352 -0.62 8.69 -6.53
C ILE A 352 -0.52 7.20 -6.85
N THR A 353 0.17 6.84 -7.93
CA THR A 353 0.53 5.44 -8.19
C THR A 353 1.72 5.00 -7.33
N TYR A 354 1.80 3.71 -7.01
CA TYR A 354 2.99 3.16 -6.32
C TYR A 354 4.26 3.45 -7.11
N GLN A 355 4.20 3.33 -8.44
CA GLN A 355 5.29 3.66 -9.36
C GLN A 355 5.88 5.03 -9.08
N ASN A 356 5.06 6.08 -9.18
CA ASN A 356 5.50 7.45 -8.99
C ASN A 356 5.86 7.77 -7.53
N MET A 357 5.19 7.15 -6.55
CA MET A 357 5.55 7.30 -5.14
C MET A 357 6.97 6.79 -4.86
N PHE A 358 7.31 5.59 -5.35
CA PHE A 358 8.63 5.01 -5.13
C PHE A 358 9.75 5.72 -5.89
N LEU A 359 9.43 6.36 -7.03
CA LEU A 359 10.36 7.22 -7.77
C LEU A 359 10.70 8.54 -7.03
N LEU A 360 10.00 8.88 -5.94
CA LEU A 360 10.38 10.01 -5.07
C LEU A 360 11.64 9.72 -4.25
N TYR A 361 11.99 8.45 -4.03
CA TYR A 361 13.20 8.09 -3.29
C TYR A 361 14.44 8.32 -4.15
N PRO A 362 15.44 9.10 -3.68
CA PRO A 362 16.71 9.26 -4.38
C PRO A 362 17.44 7.93 -4.60
N LYS A 363 17.24 6.97 -3.70
CA LYS A 363 17.89 5.66 -3.73
C LYS A 363 16.91 4.58 -3.27
N LEU A 364 16.77 3.54 -4.08
CA LEU A 364 15.78 2.49 -3.89
C LEU A 364 16.44 1.12 -4.05
N GLY A 365 16.30 0.25 -3.04
CA GLY A 365 16.71 -1.15 -3.11
C GLY A 365 15.51 -2.07 -2.84
N GLY A 366 15.54 -3.29 -3.37
CA GLY A 366 14.45 -4.25 -3.17
C GLY A 366 14.94 -5.69 -3.07
N MET A 367 14.21 -6.53 -2.35
CA MET A 367 14.52 -7.96 -2.25
C MET A 367 13.29 -8.82 -2.48
N THR A 368 13.47 -9.98 -3.11
CA THR A 368 12.40 -10.98 -3.31
C THR A 368 12.99 -12.32 -3.74
N GLY A 369 12.21 -13.40 -3.71
CA GLY A 369 12.61 -14.70 -4.25
C GLY A 369 12.51 -14.83 -5.77
N THR A 370 11.84 -13.88 -6.44
CA THR A 370 11.32 -14.08 -7.80
C THR A 370 11.25 -12.79 -8.64
N ALA A 371 12.32 -11.99 -8.71
CA ALA A 371 12.33 -10.73 -9.46
C ALA A 371 12.74 -10.87 -10.94
N LYS A 372 13.55 -11.87 -11.29
CA LYS A 372 14.24 -11.94 -12.59
C LYS A 372 13.30 -12.03 -13.79
N THR A 373 12.08 -12.53 -13.59
CA THR A 373 11.06 -12.57 -14.66
C THR A 373 10.57 -11.18 -15.04
N GLU A 374 10.49 -10.26 -14.07
CA GLU A 374 9.98 -8.89 -14.24
C GLU A 374 11.10 -7.86 -14.38
N GLU A 375 12.35 -8.28 -14.57
CA GLU A 375 13.50 -7.38 -14.76
C GLU A 375 13.26 -6.30 -15.83
N PRO A 376 12.64 -6.59 -17.01
CA PRO A 376 12.35 -5.54 -17.98
C PRO A 376 11.40 -4.45 -17.46
N GLU A 377 10.43 -4.81 -16.61
CA GLU A 377 9.50 -3.85 -15.99
C GLU A 377 10.24 -3.00 -14.94
N PHE A 378 11.05 -3.64 -14.09
CA PHE A 378 11.86 -2.96 -13.08
C PHE A 378 12.87 -1.98 -13.68
N GLU A 379 13.57 -2.37 -14.74
CA GLU A 379 14.55 -1.52 -15.41
C GLU A 379 13.87 -0.35 -16.14
N LYS A 380 12.74 -0.60 -16.80
CA LYS A 380 12.05 0.42 -17.60
C LYS A 380 11.34 1.47 -16.74
N ILE A 381 10.62 1.05 -15.70
CA ILE A 381 9.81 1.95 -14.86
C ILE A 381 10.65 2.53 -13.73
N TYR A 382 11.37 1.69 -12.99
CA TYR A 382 12.03 2.07 -11.74
C TYR A 382 13.55 2.28 -11.88
N LYS A 383 14.13 1.96 -13.05
CA LYS A 383 15.59 1.94 -13.28
C LYS A 383 16.33 1.01 -12.31
N LEU A 384 15.64 -0.06 -11.88
CA LEU A 384 16.18 -1.06 -10.96
C LEU A 384 16.64 -2.29 -11.73
N GLU A 385 17.94 -2.58 -11.66
CA GLU A 385 18.49 -3.84 -12.19
C GLU A 385 18.28 -5.00 -11.20
N VAL A 386 18.11 -6.23 -11.71
CA VAL A 386 17.98 -7.43 -10.86
C VAL A 386 19.30 -8.21 -10.80
N ALA A 387 19.74 -8.57 -9.60
CA ALA A 387 20.88 -9.46 -9.36
C ALA A 387 20.40 -10.75 -8.68
N VAL A 388 20.69 -11.91 -9.28
CA VAL A 388 20.30 -13.21 -8.73
C VAL A 388 21.38 -13.70 -7.78
N ILE A 389 21.11 -13.65 -6.48
CA ILE A 389 22.06 -14.06 -5.45
C ILE A 389 22.08 -15.59 -5.37
N PRO A 390 23.27 -16.23 -5.34
CA PRO A 390 23.36 -17.68 -5.16
C PRO A 390 22.79 -18.10 -3.79
N THR A 391 22.25 -19.32 -3.73
CA THR A 391 21.79 -19.89 -2.45
C THR A 391 22.97 -20.28 -1.59
N ASN A 392 22.82 -20.20 -0.26
CA ASN A 392 23.86 -20.62 0.68
C ASN A 392 24.16 -22.13 0.58
N ARG A 393 23.12 -22.92 0.27
CA ARG A 393 23.19 -24.37 0.07
C ARG A 393 22.52 -24.77 -1.23
N ASP A 394 22.92 -25.90 -1.79
CA ASP A 394 22.32 -26.45 -3.01
C ASP A 394 20.89 -26.94 -2.76
N ARG A 395 19.98 -26.58 -3.68
CA ARG A 395 18.56 -26.92 -3.58
C ARG A 395 18.32 -28.39 -3.94
N ARG A 396 17.64 -29.13 -3.05
CA ARG A 396 17.26 -30.55 -3.24
C ARG A 396 15.75 -30.77 -3.51
N ARG A 397 14.99 -29.69 -3.71
CA ARG A 397 13.55 -29.76 -4.01
C ARG A 397 13.29 -30.30 -5.42
N GLU A 398 12.47 -31.33 -5.52
CA GLU A 398 11.99 -31.88 -6.78
C GLU A 398 10.67 -31.23 -7.20
N ASP A 399 10.59 -30.71 -8.43
CA ASP A 399 9.36 -30.17 -9.00
C ASP A 399 8.74 -31.23 -9.92
N LEU A 400 7.70 -31.90 -9.43
CA LEU A 400 7.01 -32.99 -10.14
C LEU A 400 6.16 -32.42 -11.29
N SER A 401 5.90 -33.26 -12.29
CA SER A 401 5.03 -32.90 -13.42
C SER A 401 3.62 -32.51 -12.95
N ASP A 402 3.01 -31.55 -13.63
CA ASP A 402 1.63 -31.15 -13.38
C ASP A 402 0.65 -32.28 -13.76
N MET A 403 -0.39 -32.48 -12.94
CA MET A 403 -1.49 -33.39 -13.23
C MET A 403 -2.70 -32.60 -13.74
N VAL A 404 -3.13 -32.87 -14.97
CA VAL A 404 -4.26 -32.16 -15.60
C VAL A 404 -5.48 -33.09 -15.65
N PHE A 405 -6.61 -32.61 -15.14
CA PHE A 405 -7.89 -33.30 -15.11
C PHE A 405 -8.87 -32.65 -16.08
N LYS A 406 -9.87 -33.43 -16.51
CA LYS A 406 -10.93 -32.92 -17.37
C LYS A 406 -11.91 -32.03 -16.61
N THR A 407 -12.29 -32.43 -15.39
CA THR A 407 -13.28 -31.75 -14.54
C THR A 407 -12.65 -31.26 -13.23
N GLU A 408 -13.19 -30.18 -12.66
CA GLU A 408 -12.78 -29.73 -11.32
C GLU A 408 -13.08 -30.79 -10.25
N SER A 409 -14.18 -31.54 -10.37
CA SER A 409 -14.53 -32.60 -9.41
C SER A 409 -13.45 -33.68 -9.32
N GLY A 410 -12.98 -34.20 -10.47
CA GLY A 410 -11.91 -35.19 -10.51
C GLY A 410 -10.60 -34.66 -9.92
N LYS A 411 -10.27 -33.39 -10.23
CA LYS A 411 -9.12 -32.67 -9.67
C LYS A 411 -9.16 -32.63 -8.14
N TRP A 412 -10.26 -32.13 -7.55
CA TRP A 412 -10.39 -31.98 -6.10
C TRP A 412 -10.38 -33.32 -5.37
N GLY A 413 -11.00 -34.35 -5.94
CA GLY A 413 -10.93 -35.72 -5.42
C GLY A 413 -9.49 -36.26 -5.41
N ALA A 414 -8.71 -36.00 -6.46
CA ALA A 414 -7.30 -36.41 -6.52
C ALA A 414 -6.43 -35.67 -5.51
N ILE A 415 -6.61 -34.35 -5.34
CA ILE A 415 -5.89 -33.54 -4.33
C ILE A 415 -6.16 -34.08 -2.92
N ALA A 416 -7.43 -34.35 -2.59
CA ALA A 416 -7.80 -34.85 -1.28
C ALA A 416 -7.17 -36.23 -0.99
N ARG A 417 -7.14 -37.12 -1.99
CA ARG A 417 -6.46 -38.43 -1.88
C ARG A 417 -4.96 -38.29 -1.67
N GLU A 418 -4.27 -37.43 -2.42
CA GLU A 418 -2.82 -37.22 -2.23
C GLU A 418 -2.52 -36.62 -0.86
N CYS A 419 -3.35 -35.70 -0.36
CA CYS A 419 -3.21 -35.19 1.00
C CYS A 419 -3.34 -36.31 2.05
N ALA A 420 -4.31 -37.21 1.89
CA ALA A 420 -4.50 -38.35 2.78
C ALA A 420 -3.31 -39.32 2.74
N GLU A 421 -2.82 -39.68 1.54
CA GLU A 421 -1.66 -40.56 1.37
C GLU A 421 -0.39 -39.98 2.03
N MET A 422 -0.12 -38.68 1.82
CA MET A 422 1.03 -38.02 2.43
C MET A 422 0.88 -37.89 3.95
N HIS A 423 -0.34 -37.62 4.44
CA HIS A 423 -0.64 -37.59 5.87
C HIS A 423 -0.41 -38.96 6.54
N GLU A 424 -0.85 -40.05 5.91
CA GLU A 424 -0.64 -41.42 6.40
C GLU A 424 0.85 -41.81 6.44
N LEU A 425 1.64 -41.34 5.47
CA LEU A 425 3.10 -41.47 5.48
C LEU A 425 3.77 -40.60 6.57
N GLY A 426 3.03 -39.67 7.18
CA GLY A 426 3.53 -38.70 8.15
C GLY A 426 4.20 -37.47 7.52
N ARG A 427 4.07 -37.27 6.21
CA ARG A 427 4.73 -36.20 5.49
C ARG A 427 3.90 -34.90 5.56
N PRO A 428 4.49 -33.75 5.90
CA PRO A 428 3.75 -32.49 5.92
C PRO A 428 3.34 -32.04 4.51
N VAL A 429 2.12 -31.51 4.40
CA VAL A 429 1.52 -31.03 3.15
C VAL A 429 1.07 -29.58 3.30
N LEU A 430 1.46 -28.74 2.33
CA LEU A 430 0.92 -27.41 2.14
C LEU A 430 0.14 -27.36 0.83
N VAL A 431 -1.15 -27.00 0.89
CA VAL A 431 -2.01 -26.85 -0.28
C VAL A 431 -2.30 -25.38 -0.53
N GLY A 432 -1.88 -24.85 -1.68
CA GLY A 432 -2.16 -23.49 -2.11
C GLY A 432 -3.36 -23.44 -3.06
N THR A 433 -4.39 -22.70 -2.66
CA THR A 433 -5.64 -22.48 -3.40
C THR A 433 -5.78 -21.02 -3.82
N THR A 434 -6.62 -20.72 -4.82
CA THR A 434 -6.80 -19.35 -5.36
C THR A 434 -7.97 -18.57 -4.73
N SER A 435 -8.92 -19.25 -4.09
CA SER A 435 -10.08 -18.63 -3.46
C SER A 435 -10.48 -19.33 -2.16
N VAL A 436 -11.12 -18.57 -1.26
CA VAL A 436 -11.54 -19.10 0.05
C VAL A 436 -12.59 -20.21 -0.11
N GLU A 437 -13.48 -20.09 -1.09
CA GLU A 437 -14.48 -21.11 -1.40
C GLU A 437 -13.81 -22.45 -1.78
N LYS A 438 -12.77 -22.41 -2.61
CA LYS A 438 -11.99 -23.59 -3.00
C LYS A 438 -11.25 -24.20 -1.80
N SER A 439 -10.72 -23.35 -0.91
CA SER A 439 -10.13 -23.81 0.35
C SER A 439 -11.15 -24.51 1.26
N GLU A 440 -12.38 -23.97 1.36
CA GLU A 440 -13.48 -24.57 2.13
C GLU A 440 -13.99 -25.87 1.50
N LEU A 441 -14.03 -25.96 0.17
CA LEU A 441 -14.35 -27.20 -0.56
C LEU A 441 -13.36 -28.30 -0.21
N LEU A 442 -12.05 -28.04 -0.33
CA LEU A 442 -11.03 -29.01 0.04
C LEU A 442 -11.09 -29.38 1.53
N SER A 443 -11.34 -28.40 2.41
CA SER A 443 -11.54 -28.65 3.84
C SER A 443 -12.68 -29.64 4.09
N ARG A 444 -13.82 -29.50 3.38
CA ARG A 444 -14.93 -30.47 3.49
C ARG A 444 -14.51 -31.87 3.05
N LEU A 445 -13.83 -32.00 1.91
CA LEU A 445 -13.35 -33.30 1.41
C LEU A 445 -12.37 -33.96 2.39
N LEU A 446 -11.46 -33.21 2.99
CA LEU A 446 -10.54 -33.74 4.00
C LEU A 446 -11.26 -34.15 5.30
N LYS A 447 -12.33 -33.45 5.71
CA LYS A 447 -13.17 -33.88 6.85
C LYS A 447 -13.89 -35.20 6.56
N GLU A 448 -14.37 -35.39 5.35
CA GLU A 448 -15.00 -36.66 4.92
C GLU A 448 -14.00 -37.82 4.96
N LEU A 449 -12.72 -37.56 4.64
CA LEU A 449 -11.62 -38.52 4.76
C LEU A 449 -11.03 -38.62 6.18
N ALA A 450 -11.60 -37.90 7.16
CA ALA A 450 -11.13 -37.84 8.54
C ALA A 450 -9.66 -37.39 8.72
N ILE A 451 -9.16 -36.55 7.81
CA ILE A 451 -7.79 -36.01 7.86
C ILE A 451 -7.79 -34.68 8.62
N PRO A 452 -7.03 -34.56 9.73
CA PRO A 452 -6.88 -33.30 10.45
C PRO A 452 -6.12 -32.30 9.59
N HIS A 453 -6.64 -31.08 9.49
CA HIS A 453 -6.03 -30.03 8.70
C HIS A 453 -6.35 -28.64 9.25
N GLU A 454 -5.49 -27.69 8.91
CA GLU A 454 -5.65 -26.28 9.25
C GLU A 454 -5.97 -25.46 8.00
N LEU A 455 -6.84 -24.46 8.14
CA LEU A 455 -7.30 -23.60 7.04
C LEU A 455 -6.90 -22.13 7.30
N LEU A 456 -6.20 -21.54 6.34
CA LEU A 456 -5.73 -20.15 6.37
C LEU A 456 -6.42 -19.35 5.25
N ASN A 457 -7.15 -18.30 5.63
CA ASN A 457 -8.06 -17.58 4.73
C ASN A 457 -7.63 -16.14 4.42
N ALA A 458 -6.41 -15.73 4.80
CA ALA A 458 -5.83 -14.41 4.60
C ALA A 458 -6.70 -13.25 5.16
N ARG A 459 -7.41 -13.46 6.27
CA ARG A 459 -8.19 -12.39 6.89
C ARG A 459 -7.29 -11.51 7.76
N PRO A 460 -7.35 -10.16 7.66
CA PRO A 460 -6.48 -9.24 8.43
C PRO A 460 -6.49 -9.52 9.94
N GLU A 461 -7.67 -9.78 10.49
CA GLU A 461 -7.88 -10.10 11.92
C GLU A 461 -7.18 -11.39 12.37
N ASN A 462 -6.87 -12.30 11.44
CA ASN A 462 -6.30 -13.61 11.72
C ASN A 462 -4.84 -13.75 11.31
N VAL A 463 -4.19 -12.72 10.76
CA VAL A 463 -2.81 -12.82 10.23
C VAL A 463 -1.82 -13.36 11.27
N GLU A 464 -1.94 -12.93 12.53
CA GLU A 464 -1.11 -13.43 13.62
C GLU A 464 -1.33 -14.93 13.84
N ARG A 465 -2.59 -15.37 13.98
CA ARG A 465 -2.95 -16.79 14.12
C ARG A 465 -2.55 -17.63 12.91
N GLU A 466 -2.65 -17.08 11.70
CA GLU A 466 -2.20 -17.75 10.49
C GLU A 466 -0.68 -17.95 10.50
N ALA A 467 0.08 -16.94 10.95
CA ALA A 467 1.50 -17.09 11.17
C ALA A 467 1.82 -18.18 12.22
N GLU A 468 1.03 -18.28 13.30
CA GLU A 468 1.17 -19.35 14.31
C GLU A 468 1.05 -20.73 13.67
N ILE A 469 0.01 -20.94 12.85
CA ILE A 469 -0.25 -22.21 12.18
C ILE A 469 0.87 -22.53 11.17
N VAL A 470 1.27 -21.55 10.36
CA VAL A 470 2.28 -21.73 9.30
C VAL A 470 3.64 -22.08 9.89
N ALA A 471 4.00 -21.49 11.03
CA ALA A 471 5.23 -21.83 11.75
C ALA A 471 5.28 -23.30 12.19
N GLN A 472 4.13 -23.99 12.26
CA GLN A 472 3.99 -25.40 12.63
C GLN A 472 3.63 -26.32 11.46
N ALA A 473 3.41 -25.78 10.26
CA ALA A 473 3.01 -26.55 9.08
C ALA A 473 4.06 -27.58 8.62
N GLY A 474 5.31 -27.48 9.09
CA GLY A 474 6.39 -28.42 8.77
C GLY A 474 6.49 -29.63 9.70
N ARG A 475 5.56 -29.79 10.65
CA ARG A 475 5.53 -30.93 11.59
C ARG A 475 5.01 -32.21 10.94
N LYS A 476 5.31 -33.36 11.53
CA LYS A 476 4.97 -34.67 10.95
C LYS A 476 3.45 -34.81 10.82
N GLY A 477 3.01 -35.17 9.61
CA GLY A 477 1.59 -35.35 9.29
C GLY A 477 0.75 -34.06 9.25
N ALA A 478 1.35 -32.86 9.36
CA ALA A 478 0.57 -31.63 9.29
C ALA A 478 0.02 -31.41 7.86
N VAL A 479 -1.28 -31.11 7.75
CA VAL A 479 -1.92 -30.70 6.48
C VAL A 479 -2.43 -29.27 6.63
N THR A 480 -1.91 -28.36 5.82
CA THR A 480 -2.26 -26.93 5.88
C THR A 480 -2.79 -26.46 4.53
N ILE A 481 -3.98 -25.86 4.52
CA ILE A 481 -4.58 -25.24 3.35
C ILE A 481 -4.40 -23.73 3.45
N ALA A 482 -3.79 -23.13 2.44
CA ALA A 482 -3.57 -21.70 2.33
C ALA A 482 -4.37 -21.12 1.14
N THR A 483 -5.22 -20.12 1.41
CA THR A 483 -5.80 -19.30 0.36
C THR A 483 -4.79 -18.26 -0.12
N ASN A 484 -4.55 -18.21 -1.43
CA ASN A 484 -3.58 -17.34 -2.10
C ASN A 484 -2.21 -17.38 -1.41
N MET A 485 -1.80 -16.25 -0.83
CA MET A 485 -0.53 -16.10 -0.11
C MET A 485 -0.72 -16.03 1.41
N ALA A 486 -1.77 -16.64 1.97
CA ALA A 486 -1.91 -16.76 3.42
C ALA A 486 -0.62 -17.35 4.05
N GLY A 487 -0.20 -16.83 5.20
CA GLY A 487 1.10 -17.20 5.77
C GLY A 487 2.32 -16.63 5.05
N ARG A 488 2.17 -15.52 4.32
CA ARG A 488 3.31 -14.78 3.75
C ARG A 488 4.25 -14.28 4.84
N GLY A 489 5.54 -14.35 4.57
CA GLY A 489 6.58 -13.85 5.47
C GLY A 489 6.90 -14.78 6.65
N THR A 490 6.08 -15.80 6.94
CA THR A 490 6.42 -16.82 7.95
C THR A 490 7.09 -18.02 7.30
N ASP A 491 8.22 -18.44 7.88
CA ASP A 491 8.98 -19.58 7.39
C ASP A 491 8.41 -20.91 7.90
N ILE A 492 8.21 -21.86 6.98
CA ILE A 492 7.85 -23.24 7.31
C ILE A 492 9.15 -24.00 7.58
N ILE A 493 9.38 -24.34 8.84
CA ILE A 493 10.55 -25.09 9.30
C ILE A 493 10.12 -26.55 9.50
N LEU A 494 10.84 -27.50 8.90
CA LEU A 494 10.56 -28.92 9.10
C LEU A 494 10.79 -29.28 10.58
N GLY A 495 9.82 -29.96 11.20
CA GLY A 495 9.81 -30.25 12.64
C GLY A 495 9.18 -29.15 13.52
N GLY A 496 8.77 -28.02 12.94
CA GLY A 496 8.12 -26.90 13.66
C GLY A 496 9.09 -25.89 14.27
N ASN A 497 8.57 -24.72 14.64
CA ASN A 497 9.37 -23.61 15.19
C ASN A 497 9.33 -23.58 16.72
N SER A 498 10.42 -24.00 17.38
CA SER A 498 10.56 -24.07 18.84
C SER A 498 10.61 -22.71 19.53
N GLU A 499 11.26 -21.72 18.92
CA GLU A 499 11.33 -20.34 19.43
C GLU A 499 9.95 -19.72 19.55
N TYR A 500 9.13 -19.96 18.52
CA TYR A 500 7.77 -19.47 18.45
C TYR A 500 6.86 -20.17 19.46
N MET A 501 6.96 -21.50 19.60
CA MET A 501 6.23 -22.26 20.63
C MET A 501 6.58 -21.78 22.05
N ALA A 502 7.87 -21.50 22.32
CA ALA A 502 8.30 -21.03 23.62
C ALA A 502 7.74 -19.63 23.95
N ARG A 503 7.66 -18.74 22.95
CA ARG A 503 7.06 -17.41 23.10
C ARG A 503 5.57 -17.53 23.41
N LEU A 504 4.83 -18.36 22.67
CA LEU A 504 3.41 -18.63 22.92
C LEU A 504 3.19 -19.23 24.31
N LYS A 505 4.07 -20.13 24.76
CA LYS A 505 3.95 -20.74 26.09
C LYS A 505 4.20 -19.74 27.21
N LEU A 506 5.17 -18.84 27.04
CA LEU A 506 5.39 -17.73 27.97
C LEU A 506 4.17 -16.80 28.01
N ARG A 507 3.64 -16.44 26.84
CA ARG A 507 2.44 -15.60 26.67
C ARG A 507 1.22 -16.18 27.40
N GLU A 508 0.99 -17.49 27.29
CA GLU A 508 -0.13 -18.20 27.95
C GLU A 508 -0.13 -18.03 29.48
N TYR A 509 1.06 -17.95 30.09
CA TYR A 509 1.21 -17.80 31.55
C TYR A 509 1.28 -16.34 31.98
N PHE A 510 1.91 -15.49 31.17
CA PHE A 510 2.18 -14.09 31.49
C PHE A 510 0.97 -13.17 31.29
N MET A 511 0.33 -13.23 30.11
CA MET A 511 -0.71 -12.27 29.71
C MET A 511 -1.90 -12.22 30.66
N PRO A 512 -2.52 -13.35 31.07
CA PRO A 512 -3.72 -13.31 31.91
C PRO A 512 -3.51 -12.70 33.30
N ARG A 513 -2.25 -12.59 33.74
CA ARG A 513 -1.84 -12.11 35.07
C ARG A 513 -1.41 -10.64 35.04
N ILE A 514 -0.94 -10.14 33.91
CA ILE A 514 -0.33 -8.80 33.78
C ILE A 514 -1.20 -7.82 33.01
N VAL A 515 -1.96 -8.28 32.00
CA VAL A 515 -2.73 -7.40 31.13
C VAL A 515 -3.98 -6.88 31.84
N MET A 516 -4.21 -5.57 31.74
CA MET A 516 -5.47 -4.93 32.16
C MET A 516 -6.62 -5.41 31.26
N PRO A 517 -7.75 -5.87 31.81
CA PRO A 517 -8.95 -6.09 31.01
C PRO A 517 -9.45 -4.74 30.46
N GLU A 518 -9.68 -4.66 29.16
CA GLU A 518 -10.25 -3.46 28.54
C GLU A 518 -11.71 -3.28 29.00
N ASP A 519 -12.02 -2.19 29.72
CA ASP A 519 -13.39 -1.73 30.00
C ASP A 519 -13.88 -0.89 28.79
N GLU A 520 -14.85 -1.40 28.04
CA GLU A 520 -15.30 -0.83 26.74
C GLU A 520 -16.13 0.48 26.82
N ASP A 521 -16.18 1.19 27.97
CA ASP A 521 -17.07 2.36 28.15
C ASP A 521 -16.39 3.75 28.11
N SER A 522 -15.17 3.86 27.57
CA SER A 522 -14.46 5.17 27.52
C SER A 522 -14.64 5.97 26.23
N PHE A 523 -15.26 5.41 25.18
CA PHE A 523 -15.47 6.09 23.89
C PHE A 523 -16.95 6.11 23.44
N GLY A 524 -17.86 6.23 24.40
CA GLY A 524 -19.22 6.67 24.12
C GLY A 524 -19.21 8.18 23.81
N VAL A 525 -19.59 8.53 22.58
CA VAL A 525 -19.91 9.89 22.13
C VAL A 525 -20.53 10.71 23.26
N GLN A 526 -19.95 11.87 23.56
CA GLN A 526 -20.50 12.88 24.46
C GLN A 526 -21.91 13.25 23.98
N ARG A 527 -22.94 12.55 24.50
CA ARG A 527 -24.33 12.85 24.19
C ARG A 527 -24.71 14.12 24.93
N ALA A 528 -25.21 15.10 24.19
CA ALA A 528 -25.76 16.33 24.72
C ALA A 528 -26.77 16.04 25.86
N ALA A 529 -26.61 16.74 26.97
CA ALA A 529 -27.48 16.60 28.14
C ALA A 529 -28.92 17.01 27.80
N GLY A 530 -29.91 16.12 27.99
CA GLY A 530 -31.32 16.53 28.03
C GLY A 530 -32.41 15.63 27.42
N LEU A 531 -32.23 14.32 27.24
CA LEU A 531 -33.32 13.44 26.76
C LEU A 531 -33.61 12.27 27.73
N PRO A 532 -34.89 11.94 27.99
CA PRO A 532 -35.28 10.98 29.01
C PRO A 532 -35.09 9.53 28.56
N THR A 533 -34.69 8.69 29.50
CA THR A 533 -34.43 7.24 29.35
C THR A 533 -35.72 6.47 29.11
N GLY A 534 -35.95 6.02 27.87
CA GLY A 534 -36.94 4.99 27.55
C GLY A 534 -36.34 3.59 27.67
N HIS A 535 -36.81 2.81 28.63
CA HIS A 535 -36.64 1.35 28.64
C HIS A 535 -37.51 0.72 27.55
N GLY A 536 -36.88 0.30 26.44
CA GLY A 536 -37.53 -0.46 25.37
C GLY A 536 -36.57 -1.52 24.87
N GLY A 537 -36.87 -2.78 25.19
CA GLY A 537 -36.05 -3.94 24.81
C GLY A 537 -36.07 -4.18 23.30
N GLY A 538 -34.89 -4.16 22.69
CA GLY A 538 -34.62 -4.78 21.41
C GLY A 538 -33.52 -5.81 21.60
N GLN A 539 -33.87 -7.10 21.52
CA GLN A 539 -32.91 -8.20 21.50
C GLN A 539 -32.08 -8.14 20.21
N GLY A 540 -30.98 -7.40 20.23
CA GLY A 540 -29.90 -7.54 19.26
C GLY A 540 -29.05 -8.76 19.63
N PHE A 541 -29.19 -9.84 18.88
CA PHE A 541 -28.30 -11.00 18.94
C PHE A 541 -26.92 -10.63 18.37
N VAL A 542 -26.02 -10.18 19.24
CA VAL A 542 -24.59 -10.47 19.10
C VAL A 542 -24.26 -11.39 20.27
N PRO A 543 -23.98 -12.69 20.06
CA PRO A 543 -23.53 -13.54 21.16
C PRO A 543 -22.23 -12.93 21.69
N GLY A 544 -22.16 -12.74 23.01
CA GLY A 544 -21.12 -11.98 23.71
C GLY A 544 -19.72 -12.20 23.13
N LYS A 545 -19.04 -11.09 22.81
CA LYS A 545 -17.62 -11.07 22.43
C LYS A 545 -16.84 -11.89 23.47
N LYS A 546 -16.20 -12.97 23.03
CA LYS A 546 -15.42 -13.88 23.90
C LYS A 546 -14.30 -13.10 24.57
N VAL A 547 -14.23 -13.15 25.91
CA VAL A 547 -13.07 -12.68 26.68
C VAL A 547 -11.81 -13.33 26.09
N LYS A 548 -10.82 -12.54 25.67
CA LYS A 548 -9.53 -13.05 25.18
C LYS A 548 -8.93 -13.95 26.26
N THR A 549 -8.63 -15.20 25.91
CA THR A 549 -8.09 -16.18 26.87
C THR A 549 -6.57 -16.27 26.82
N TRP A 550 -5.92 -15.71 25.79
CA TRP A 550 -4.48 -15.82 25.49
C TRP A 550 -3.93 -17.26 25.51
N ARG A 551 -4.82 -18.27 25.47
CA ARG A 551 -4.45 -19.69 25.41
C ARG A 551 -4.29 -20.11 23.96
N ALA A 552 -3.09 -20.57 23.62
CA ALA A 552 -2.83 -21.23 22.35
C ALA A 552 -3.57 -22.58 22.29
N SER A 553 -3.81 -23.09 21.07
CA SER A 553 -4.34 -24.45 20.90
C SER A 553 -3.38 -25.47 21.54
N PRO A 554 -3.86 -26.40 22.38
CA PRO A 554 -2.99 -27.41 23.01
C PRO A 554 -2.17 -28.22 22.00
N GLU A 555 -2.68 -28.36 20.77
CA GLU A 555 -2.08 -29.13 19.67
C GLU A 555 -0.80 -28.50 19.10
N ILE A 556 -0.60 -27.18 19.34
CA ILE A 556 0.61 -26.45 18.92
C ILE A 556 1.83 -26.93 19.70
N PHE A 557 1.65 -27.35 20.96
CA PHE A 557 2.77 -27.74 21.82
C PHE A 557 3.16 -29.21 21.57
N PRO A 558 4.43 -29.50 21.27
CA PRO A 558 4.87 -30.84 20.88
C PRO A 558 4.90 -31.83 22.05
N THR A 559 5.09 -31.33 23.27
CA THR A 559 5.17 -32.12 24.49
C THR A 559 4.72 -31.31 25.69
N GLN A 560 4.34 -31.99 26.77
CA GLN A 560 4.19 -31.36 28.08
C GLN A 560 5.57 -30.99 28.62
N LEU A 561 5.67 -29.80 29.22
CA LEU A 561 6.89 -29.32 29.86
C LEU A 561 7.23 -30.16 31.08
N THR A 562 8.51 -30.25 31.41
CA THR A 562 8.92 -30.84 32.70
C THR A 562 8.40 -30.01 33.87
N LYS A 563 8.14 -30.66 35.02
CA LYS A 563 7.67 -29.97 36.24
C LYS A 563 8.62 -28.88 36.71
N GLU A 564 9.91 -29.03 36.44
CA GLU A 564 10.94 -28.03 36.78
C GLU A 564 10.78 -26.77 35.92
N THR A 565 10.61 -26.95 34.61
CA THR A 565 10.44 -25.85 33.66
C THR A 565 9.10 -25.14 33.86
N GLU A 566 8.03 -25.87 34.13
CA GLU A 566 6.72 -25.30 34.47
C GLU A 566 6.79 -24.47 35.77
N LYS A 567 7.54 -24.95 36.77
CA LYS A 567 7.76 -24.19 38.01
C LYS A 567 8.53 -22.91 37.74
N LEU A 568 9.62 -22.98 36.98
CA LEU A 568 10.44 -21.81 36.66
C LEU A 568 9.64 -20.75 35.88
N LEU A 569 8.73 -21.17 35.00
CA LEU A 569 7.81 -20.29 34.28
C LEU A 569 6.82 -19.59 35.23
N LYS A 570 6.22 -20.34 36.18
CA LYS A 570 5.31 -19.77 37.20
C LYS A 570 6.05 -18.79 38.11
N ASP A 571 7.23 -19.16 38.59
CA ASP A 571 8.07 -18.31 39.45
C ASP A 571 8.43 -16.99 38.74
N ALA A 572 8.75 -17.03 37.44
CA ALA A 572 9.04 -15.84 36.65
C ALA A 572 7.81 -14.91 36.50
N VAL A 573 6.62 -15.48 36.28
CA VAL A 573 5.37 -14.69 36.22
C VAL A 573 4.99 -14.14 37.58
N GLU A 574 5.20 -14.87 38.68
CA GLU A 574 4.97 -14.35 40.03
C GLU A 574 5.86 -13.16 40.37
N ILE A 575 7.14 -13.21 39.96
CA ILE A 575 8.05 -12.07 40.09
C ILE A 575 7.53 -10.89 39.26
N ALA A 576 7.08 -11.12 38.03
CA ALA A 576 6.51 -10.05 37.21
C ALA A 576 5.27 -9.41 37.84
N VAL A 577 4.35 -10.21 38.39
CA VAL A 577 3.16 -9.72 39.09
C VAL A 577 3.54 -8.91 40.33
N ARG A 578 4.60 -9.30 41.05
CA ARG A 578 5.08 -8.57 42.22
C ARG A 578 5.66 -7.20 41.87
N GLU A 579 6.44 -7.12 40.80
CA GLU A 579 7.15 -5.89 40.42
C GLU A 579 6.29 -4.95 39.56
N TYR A 580 5.53 -5.49 38.59
CA TYR A 580 4.69 -4.70 37.69
C TYR A 580 3.24 -4.51 38.18
N GLY A 581 2.78 -5.35 39.11
CA GLY A 581 1.38 -5.38 39.56
C GLY A 581 0.53 -6.40 38.78
N GLU A 582 -0.54 -6.88 39.41
CA GLU A 582 -1.52 -7.77 38.77
C GLU A 582 -2.47 -6.96 37.90
N ARG A 583 -2.63 -7.34 36.62
CA ARG A 583 -3.50 -6.65 35.64
C ARG A 583 -3.25 -5.15 35.60
N SER A 584 -2.01 -4.75 35.34
CA SER A 584 -1.55 -3.36 35.44
C SER A 584 -1.03 -2.77 34.13
N LEU A 585 -0.72 -3.59 33.12
CA LEU A 585 -0.13 -3.12 31.86
C LEU A 585 -1.14 -3.17 30.70
N PRO A 586 -1.06 -2.23 29.74
CA PRO A 586 -1.69 -2.36 28.43
C PRO A 586 -1.22 -3.62 27.69
N GLU A 587 -2.08 -4.20 26.84
CA GLU A 587 -1.74 -5.42 26.06
C GLU A 587 -0.47 -5.22 25.21
N LEU A 588 -0.31 -4.05 24.58
CA LEU A 588 0.85 -3.73 23.75
C LEU A 588 2.15 -3.72 24.56
N GLU A 589 2.16 -3.13 25.76
CA GLU A 589 3.34 -3.11 26.62
C GLU A 589 3.67 -4.50 27.17
N ALA A 590 2.66 -5.30 27.48
CA ALA A 590 2.86 -6.68 27.91
C ALA A 590 3.43 -7.56 26.78
N GLU A 591 2.97 -7.35 25.53
CA GLU A 591 3.52 -8.00 24.33
C GLU A 591 4.97 -7.62 24.11
N ASP A 592 5.30 -6.33 24.22
CA ASP A 592 6.68 -5.85 24.10
C ASP A 592 7.58 -6.52 25.15
N LYS A 593 7.12 -6.64 26.41
CA LYS A 593 7.89 -7.35 27.46
C LYS A 593 8.11 -8.82 27.15
N VAL A 594 7.11 -9.53 26.62
CA VAL A 594 7.26 -10.94 26.19
C VAL A 594 8.19 -11.05 24.99
N ALA A 595 8.11 -10.11 24.05
CA ALA A 595 9.02 -10.03 22.92
C ALA A 595 10.46 -9.85 23.43
N VAL A 596 10.73 -8.82 24.25
CA VAL A 596 12.04 -8.52 24.84
C VAL A 596 12.59 -9.68 25.68
N ALA A 597 11.73 -10.40 26.40
CA ALA A 597 12.14 -11.60 27.14
C ALA A 597 12.60 -12.74 26.20
N ALA A 598 12.03 -12.86 25.01
CA ALA A 598 12.47 -13.82 23.99
C ALA A 598 13.76 -13.40 23.26
N GLU A 599 14.21 -12.15 23.43
CA GLU A 599 15.44 -11.62 22.83
C GLU A 599 16.71 -12.07 23.58
N LYS A 600 17.89 -11.82 23.00
CA LYS A 600 19.19 -12.04 23.67
C LYS A 600 19.92 -10.74 24.02
N ALA A 601 19.36 -9.58 23.69
CA ALA A 601 19.96 -8.28 23.98
C ALA A 601 20.16 -8.06 25.50
N PRO A 602 21.29 -7.49 25.96
CA PRO A 602 21.50 -7.22 27.38
C PRO A 602 20.38 -6.35 27.94
N ILE A 603 19.84 -6.72 29.11
CA ILE A 603 18.69 -6.07 29.73
C ILE A 603 18.97 -5.89 31.22
N ASP A 604 18.68 -4.71 31.76
CA ASP A 604 18.88 -4.39 33.18
C ASP A 604 17.66 -4.74 34.05
N ASP A 605 16.50 -4.98 33.41
CA ASP A 605 15.26 -5.31 34.10
C ASP A 605 15.29 -6.76 34.66
N PRO A 606 15.25 -6.94 36.00
CA PRO A 606 15.34 -8.24 36.63
C PRO A 606 14.14 -9.16 36.33
N VAL A 607 12.96 -8.59 36.04
CA VAL A 607 11.77 -9.36 35.65
C VAL A 607 11.99 -9.96 34.27
N ILE A 608 12.44 -9.15 33.32
CA ILE A 608 12.69 -9.59 31.95
C ILE A 608 13.80 -10.64 31.92
N GLN A 609 14.87 -10.49 32.72
CA GLN A 609 15.91 -11.51 32.85
C GLN A 609 15.34 -12.87 33.30
N LYS A 610 14.42 -12.86 34.27
CA LYS A 610 13.76 -14.08 34.76
C LYS A 610 12.79 -14.68 33.73
N LEU A 611 12.01 -13.86 33.04
CA LEU A 611 11.15 -14.31 31.94
C LEU A 611 11.98 -14.92 30.80
N ARG A 612 13.15 -14.34 30.51
CA ARG A 612 14.10 -14.86 29.51
C ARG A 612 14.71 -16.19 29.92
N GLU A 613 15.07 -16.36 31.19
CA GLU A 613 15.53 -17.64 31.72
C GLU A 613 14.46 -18.73 31.53
N ALA A 614 13.20 -18.41 31.83
CA ALA A 614 12.05 -19.29 31.60
C ALA A 614 11.84 -19.62 30.12
N TYR A 615 11.84 -18.59 29.27
CA TYR A 615 11.73 -18.73 27.82
C TYR A 615 12.81 -19.65 27.25
N ASN A 616 14.08 -19.43 27.59
CA ASN A 616 15.19 -20.22 27.08
C ASN A 616 15.10 -21.69 27.51
N ARG A 617 14.64 -21.94 28.74
CA ARG A 617 14.44 -23.31 29.23
C ARG A 617 13.31 -24.02 28.49
N VAL A 618 12.18 -23.35 28.29
CA VAL A 618 11.05 -23.86 27.49
C VAL A 618 11.47 -24.14 26.05
N LYS A 619 12.20 -23.19 25.43
CA LYS A 619 12.74 -23.33 24.07
C LYS A 619 13.61 -24.57 23.94
N GLN A 620 14.55 -24.80 24.87
CA GLN A 620 15.43 -25.97 24.82
C GLN A 620 14.67 -27.30 24.87
N GLU A 621 13.62 -27.40 25.69
CA GLU A 621 12.81 -28.62 25.75
C GLU A 621 12.06 -28.88 24.44
N TYR A 622 11.48 -27.83 23.84
CA TYR A 622 10.81 -27.95 22.55
C TYR A 622 11.80 -28.23 21.42
N GLU A 623 12.97 -27.60 21.43
CA GLU A 623 14.01 -27.79 20.42
C GLU A 623 14.47 -29.25 20.32
N GLN A 624 14.62 -29.95 21.46
CA GLN A 624 14.94 -31.38 21.46
C GLN A 624 13.91 -32.23 20.71
N PHE A 625 12.63 -31.89 20.82
CA PHE A 625 11.57 -32.57 20.10
C PHE A 625 11.55 -32.17 18.63
N THR A 626 11.58 -30.88 18.33
CA THR A 626 11.50 -30.36 16.96
C THR A 626 12.68 -30.82 16.10
N THR A 627 13.90 -30.92 16.67
CA THR A 627 15.07 -31.44 15.95
C THR A 627 14.92 -32.92 15.61
N ARG A 628 14.36 -33.73 16.51
CA ARG A 628 14.08 -35.14 16.21
C ARG A 628 13.01 -35.28 15.13
N GLU A 629 11.92 -34.52 15.25
CA GLU A 629 10.84 -34.52 14.27
C GLU A 629 11.32 -34.02 12.90
N HIS A 630 12.21 -33.03 12.88
CA HIS A 630 12.90 -32.54 11.68
C HIS A 630 13.61 -33.68 10.94
N ASP A 631 14.45 -34.45 11.62
CA ASP A 631 15.20 -35.57 11.02
C ASP A 631 14.25 -36.65 10.46
N GLU A 632 13.14 -36.93 11.16
CA GLU A 632 12.10 -37.85 10.69
C GLU A 632 11.43 -37.34 9.40
N VAL A 633 11.04 -36.05 9.38
CA VAL A 633 10.40 -35.40 8.23
C VAL A 633 11.33 -35.33 7.02
N VAL A 634 12.62 -35.05 7.24
CA VAL A 634 13.66 -35.10 6.21
C VAL A 634 13.78 -36.51 5.63
N GLY A 635 13.75 -37.54 6.48
CA GLY A 635 13.83 -38.95 6.07
C GLY A 635 12.67 -39.44 5.19
N ILE A 636 11.48 -38.84 5.33
CA ILE A 636 10.28 -39.16 4.54
C ILE A 636 10.06 -38.22 3.34
N GLY A 637 11.05 -37.38 3.00
CA GLY A 637 11.04 -36.56 1.78
C GLY A 637 10.68 -35.08 1.96
N GLY A 638 10.62 -34.59 3.20
CA GLY A 638 10.40 -33.17 3.52
C GLY A 638 9.01 -32.65 3.18
N LEU A 639 8.84 -31.33 3.09
CA LEU A 639 7.55 -30.70 2.79
C LEU A 639 7.06 -31.02 1.37
N HIS A 640 5.80 -31.45 1.27
CA HIS A 640 5.09 -31.59 0.00
C HIS A 640 4.20 -30.37 -0.26
N VAL A 641 4.37 -29.71 -1.39
CA VAL A 641 3.56 -28.52 -1.76
C VAL A 641 2.68 -28.84 -2.95
N ILE A 642 1.38 -28.62 -2.79
CA ILE A 642 0.37 -28.83 -3.81
C ILE A 642 -0.18 -27.47 -4.25
N GLY A 643 -0.07 -27.15 -5.53
CA GLY A 643 -0.81 -26.03 -6.14
C GLY A 643 -2.10 -26.56 -6.77
N THR A 644 -3.25 -25.99 -6.43
CA THR A 644 -4.53 -26.51 -6.93
C THR A 644 -4.97 -25.89 -8.26
N GLU A 645 -4.30 -24.81 -8.68
CA GLU A 645 -4.50 -24.04 -9.92
C GLU A 645 -3.20 -23.30 -10.29
N ARG A 646 -3.11 -22.81 -11.54
CA ARG A 646 -2.12 -21.82 -11.95
C ARG A 646 -2.60 -20.43 -11.55
N HIS A 647 -1.73 -19.64 -10.93
CA HIS A 647 -2.00 -18.22 -10.71
C HIS A 647 -1.81 -17.43 -12.01
N GLU A 648 -2.26 -16.17 -12.01
CA GLU A 648 -2.10 -15.22 -13.11
C GLU A 648 -0.64 -15.05 -13.56
N SER A 649 0.31 -15.24 -12.63
CA SER A 649 1.74 -15.19 -12.91
C SER A 649 2.47 -16.43 -12.42
N ARG A 650 3.46 -16.87 -13.22
CA ARG A 650 4.38 -17.95 -12.89
C ARG A 650 5.19 -17.64 -11.63
N ARG A 651 5.38 -16.37 -11.33
CA ARG A 651 6.07 -15.88 -10.14
C ARG A 651 5.38 -16.35 -8.86
N ILE A 652 4.08 -16.14 -8.77
CA ILE A 652 3.25 -16.53 -7.61
C ILE A 652 3.30 -18.05 -7.42
N ASP A 653 3.19 -18.81 -8.52
CA ASP A 653 3.36 -20.27 -8.49
C ASP A 653 4.74 -20.68 -7.93
N ASN A 654 5.80 -19.98 -8.35
CA ASN A 654 7.16 -20.25 -7.88
C ASN A 654 7.36 -19.87 -6.41
N GLN A 655 6.67 -18.85 -5.90
CA GLN A 655 6.66 -18.52 -4.47
C GLN A 655 6.03 -19.64 -3.65
N LEU A 656 4.90 -20.20 -4.12
CA LEU A 656 4.27 -21.37 -3.49
C LEU A 656 5.24 -22.56 -3.49
N ARG A 657 5.84 -22.89 -4.65
CA ARG A 657 6.88 -23.95 -4.72
C ARG A 657 8.06 -23.68 -3.78
N GLY A 658 8.45 -22.42 -3.62
CA GLY A 658 9.54 -21.94 -2.75
C GLY A 658 9.30 -22.17 -1.25
N ARG A 659 8.11 -22.62 -0.86
CA ARG A 659 7.82 -23.05 0.51
C ARG A 659 8.51 -24.37 0.86
N ALA A 660 8.78 -25.24 -0.12
CA ALA A 660 9.50 -26.50 0.08
C ALA A 660 11.00 -26.41 -0.26
N GLY A 661 11.79 -27.29 0.37
CA GLY A 661 13.22 -27.51 0.13
C GLY A 661 14.12 -26.29 0.39
N ARG A 662 13.93 -25.67 1.55
CA ARG A 662 14.69 -24.51 2.02
C ARG A 662 16.00 -24.95 2.68
N GLN A 663 17.03 -24.11 2.60
CA GLN A 663 18.36 -24.39 3.20
C GLN A 663 18.93 -25.79 2.87
N GLY A 664 18.61 -26.32 1.70
CA GLY A 664 19.06 -27.64 1.21
C GLY A 664 18.20 -28.83 1.65
N ASP A 665 17.09 -28.59 2.35
CA ASP A 665 16.14 -29.65 2.74
C ASP A 665 15.54 -30.35 1.51
N PRO A 666 15.16 -31.63 1.64
CA PRO A 666 14.33 -32.29 0.63
C PRO A 666 12.93 -31.68 0.62
N GLY A 667 12.23 -31.87 -0.49
CA GLY A 667 10.85 -31.44 -0.64
C GLY A 667 10.37 -31.71 -2.04
N THR A 668 9.06 -31.82 -2.23
CA THR A 668 8.49 -31.99 -3.57
C THR A 668 7.36 -31.01 -3.82
N THR A 669 7.18 -30.60 -5.07
CA THR A 669 6.07 -29.72 -5.46
C THR A 669 5.31 -30.32 -6.63
N ARG A 670 3.99 -30.17 -6.66
CA ARG A 670 3.12 -30.66 -7.74
C ARG A 670 1.95 -29.70 -7.94
N PHE A 671 1.52 -29.49 -9.19
CA PHE A 671 0.31 -28.74 -9.49
C PHE A 671 -0.76 -29.68 -10.03
N PHE A 672 -1.99 -29.47 -9.58
CA PHE A 672 -3.21 -30.12 -10.04
C PHE A 672 -4.01 -29.07 -10.79
N LEU A 673 -4.37 -29.35 -12.04
CA LEU A 673 -5.03 -28.41 -12.92
C LEU A 673 -6.29 -29.06 -13.51
N SER A 674 -7.31 -28.28 -13.80
CA SER A 674 -8.51 -28.72 -14.52
C SER A 674 -8.67 -27.90 -15.79
N LEU A 675 -9.15 -28.53 -16.86
CA LEU A 675 -9.53 -27.82 -18.10
C LEU A 675 -10.67 -26.81 -17.87
N GLU A 676 -11.42 -26.96 -16.77
CA GLU A 676 -12.47 -26.03 -16.32
C GLU A 676 -11.93 -24.85 -15.49
N ASP A 677 -10.64 -24.85 -15.12
CA ASP A 677 -10.04 -23.76 -14.34
C ASP A 677 -10.12 -22.42 -15.10
N ASN A 678 -10.34 -21.32 -14.37
CA ASN A 678 -10.53 -19.98 -14.93
C ASN A 678 -9.44 -19.56 -15.92
N LEU A 679 -8.16 -19.80 -15.60
CA LEU A 679 -7.04 -19.42 -16.45
C LEU A 679 -7.11 -20.12 -17.82
N LEU A 680 -7.48 -21.41 -17.84
CA LEU A 680 -7.62 -22.18 -19.07
C LEU A 680 -8.90 -21.81 -19.84
N ARG A 681 -10.02 -21.60 -19.13
CA ARG A 681 -11.29 -21.22 -19.75
C ARG A 681 -11.20 -19.87 -20.47
N ILE A 682 -10.53 -18.89 -19.86
CA ILE A 682 -10.46 -17.52 -20.39
C ILE A 682 -9.32 -17.38 -21.43
N PHE A 683 -8.16 -18.01 -21.21
CA PHE A 683 -6.95 -17.76 -22.01
C PHE A 683 -6.41 -18.99 -22.78
N GLY A 684 -7.00 -20.18 -22.58
CA GLY A 684 -6.58 -21.43 -23.23
C GLY A 684 -6.91 -21.51 -24.73
N GLY A 685 -7.89 -20.73 -25.20
CA GLY A 685 -8.31 -20.64 -26.61
C GLY A 685 -8.85 -21.95 -27.20
N ASP A 686 -9.09 -21.96 -28.52
CA ASP A 686 -9.74 -23.06 -29.24
C ASP A 686 -8.99 -24.40 -29.19
N ARG A 687 -7.66 -24.36 -28.94
CA ARG A 687 -6.83 -25.57 -28.87
C ARG A 687 -7.13 -26.41 -27.63
N VAL A 688 -7.41 -25.79 -26.48
CA VAL A 688 -7.75 -26.51 -25.26
C VAL A 688 -9.15 -27.12 -25.37
N ALA A 689 -10.11 -26.37 -25.92
CA ALA A 689 -11.45 -26.88 -26.25
C ALA A 689 -11.42 -28.03 -27.27
N GLY A 690 -10.54 -27.95 -28.28
CA GLY A 690 -10.31 -29.04 -29.24
C GLY A 690 -9.72 -30.30 -28.60
N LEU A 691 -8.82 -30.15 -27.61
CA LEU A 691 -8.26 -31.27 -26.84
C LEU A 691 -9.31 -31.92 -25.94
N MET A 692 -10.22 -31.14 -25.33
CA MET A 692 -11.35 -31.67 -24.54
C MET A 692 -12.26 -32.61 -25.37
N ASN A 693 -12.47 -32.27 -26.64
CA ASN A 693 -13.30 -33.07 -27.55
C ASN A 693 -12.57 -34.26 -28.17
N ALA A 694 -11.24 -34.19 -28.32
CA ALA A 694 -10.43 -35.24 -28.93
C ALA A 694 -10.06 -36.37 -27.96
N PHE A 695 -9.95 -36.08 -26.67
CA PHE A 695 -9.60 -37.05 -25.64
C PHE A 695 -10.87 -37.65 -25.01
N GLN A 696 -11.24 -38.87 -25.42
CA GLN A 696 -12.22 -39.73 -24.72
C GLN A 696 -11.60 -40.31 -23.43
N VAL A 697 -11.10 -39.45 -22.56
CA VAL A 697 -10.48 -39.85 -21.29
C VAL A 697 -11.55 -39.80 -20.19
N GLU A 698 -11.55 -40.81 -19.31
CA GLU A 698 -12.41 -40.85 -18.13
C GLU A 698 -12.15 -39.62 -17.23
N GLU A 699 -13.19 -39.10 -16.58
CA GLU A 699 -13.14 -37.81 -15.87
C GLU A 699 -12.09 -37.77 -14.73
N ASP A 700 -11.77 -38.94 -14.15
CA ASP A 700 -10.87 -39.09 -13.01
C ASP A 700 -9.40 -39.42 -13.39
N MET A 701 -9.08 -39.61 -14.67
CA MET A 701 -7.73 -39.99 -15.09
C MET A 701 -6.85 -38.76 -15.37
N PRO A 702 -5.67 -38.62 -14.74
CA PRO A 702 -4.78 -37.50 -14.99
C PRO A 702 -4.14 -37.60 -16.38
N ILE A 703 -4.10 -36.47 -17.09
CA ILE A 703 -3.48 -36.32 -18.41
C ILE A 703 -2.09 -35.75 -18.22
N GLU A 704 -1.06 -36.60 -18.33
CA GLU A 704 0.33 -36.18 -18.36
C GLU A 704 0.80 -36.01 -19.82
N SER A 705 0.91 -34.77 -20.29
CA SER A 705 1.40 -34.48 -21.64
C SER A 705 2.19 -33.18 -21.69
N GLY A 706 3.43 -33.25 -22.18
CA GLY A 706 4.28 -32.07 -22.39
C GLY A 706 3.74 -31.08 -23.44
N MET A 707 2.72 -31.45 -24.23
CA MET A 707 2.00 -30.53 -25.11
C MET A 707 1.01 -29.66 -24.32
N LEU A 708 0.31 -30.23 -23.33
CA LEU A 708 -0.58 -29.47 -22.44
C LEU A 708 0.23 -28.50 -21.56
N THR A 709 1.34 -28.95 -20.97
CA THR A 709 2.21 -28.08 -20.14
C THR A 709 2.69 -26.85 -20.92
N ARG A 710 3.11 -27.01 -22.18
CA ARG A 710 3.52 -25.88 -23.04
C ARG A 710 2.36 -24.94 -23.38
N SER A 711 1.15 -25.48 -23.53
CA SER A 711 -0.05 -24.68 -23.83
C SER A 711 -0.48 -23.87 -22.61
N LEU A 712 -0.37 -24.46 -21.41
CA LEU A 712 -0.56 -23.81 -20.11
C LEU A 712 0.44 -22.66 -19.89
N GLU A 713 1.73 -22.90 -20.11
CA GLU A 713 2.75 -21.84 -20.02
C GLU A 713 2.46 -20.69 -21.01
N GLY A 714 1.96 -21.02 -22.21
CA GLY A 714 1.54 -20.02 -23.19
C GLY A 714 0.34 -19.18 -22.75
N ALA A 715 -0.65 -19.80 -22.11
CA ALA A 715 -1.81 -19.09 -21.54
C ALA A 715 -1.39 -18.16 -20.39
N GLN A 716 -0.60 -18.67 -19.44
CA GLN A 716 -0.10 -17.86 -18.31
C GLN A 716 0.71 -16.65 -18.78
N LYS A 717 1.59 -16.82 -19.78
CA LYS A 717 2.35 -15.70 -20.35
C LYS A 717 1.47 -14.62 -21.00
N LYS A 718 0.34 -15.00 -21.61
CA LYS A 718 -0.62 -14.03 -22.16
C LYS A 718 -1.29 -13.23 -21.05
N VAL A 719 -1.65 -13.88 -19.93
CA VAL A 719 -2.21 -13.22 -18.75
C VAL A 719 -1.22 -12.23 -18.15
N GLU A 720 0.04 -12.64 -17.99
CA GLU A 720 1.11 -11.74 -17.51
C GLU A 720 1.28 -10.52 -18.42
N THR A 721 1.29 -10.73 -19.75
CA THR A 721 1.40 -9.63 -20.72
C THR A 721 0.20 -8.69 -20.63
N TYR A 722 -1.02 -9.23 -20.51
CA TYR A 722 -2.24 -8.44 -20.37
C TYR A 722 -2.20 -7.53 -19.13
N TYR A 723 -1.82 -8.06 -17.96
CA TYR A 723 -1.70 -7.25 -16.76
C TYR A 723 -0.52 -6.27 -16.80
N TYR A 724 0.59 -6.64 -17.45
CA TYR A 724 1.69 -5.71 -17.70
C TYR A 724 1.24 -4.51 -18.54
N ASP A 725 0.47 -4.74 -19.61
CA ASP A 725 -0.05 -3.66 -20.46
C ASP A 725 -1.00 -2.74 -19.70
N ILE A 726 -1.88 -3.29 -18.84
CA ILE A 726 -2.74 -2.49 -17.95
C ILE A 726 -1.90 -1.60 -17.02
N ARG A 727 -0.91 -2.19 -16.32
CA ARG A 727 -0.06 -1.41 -15.40
C ARG A 727 0.73 -0.33 -16.11
N LYS A 728 1.26 -0.67 -17.29
CA LYS A 728 1.97 0.28 -18.14
C LYS A 728 1.07 1.45 -18.53
N GLN A 729 -0.17 1.18 -18.94
CA GLN A 729 -1.14 2.23 -19.26
C GLN A 729 -1.45 3.09 -18.04
N VAL A 730 -1.77 2.49 -16.88
CA VAL A 730 -2.01 3.23 -15.63
C VAL A 730 -0.83 4.15 -15.28
N PHE A 731 0.40 3.67 -15.44
CA PHE A 731 1.61 4.46 -15.21
C PHE A 731 1.77 5.60 -16.22
N GLU A 732 1.57 5.36 -17.51
CA GLU A 732 1.72 6.37 -18.57
C GLU A 732 0.73 7.53 -18.40
N TYR A 733 -0.52 7.24 -18.02
CA TYR A 733 -1.50 8.28 -17.70
C TYR A 733 -1.15 9.02 -16.40
N ASP A 734 -0.71 8.31 -15.36
CA ASP A 734 -0.28 8.96 -14.11
C ASP A 734 1.01 9.77 -14.27
N GLU A 735 1.90 9.50 -15.23
CA GLU A 735 3.07 10.35 -15.50
C GLU A 735 2.68 11.77 -15.90
N VAL A 736 1.60 11.93 -16.68
CA VAL A 736 1.06 13.25 -17.04
C VAL A 736 0.61 13.97 -15.77
N MET A 737 -0.19 13.30 -14.94
CA MET A 737 -0.67 13.85 -13.66
C MET A 737 0.46 14.10 -12.67
N ASN A 738 1.48 13.27 -12.63
CA ASN A 738 2.59 13.36 -11.70
C ASN A 738 3.44 14.62 -11.95
N ASN A 739 3.65 15.00 -13.22
CA ASN A 739 4.35 16.23 -13.56
C ASN A 739 3.59 17.47 -13.06
N GLN A 740 2.27 17.49 -13.24
CA GLN A 740 1.39 18.56 -12.75
C GLN A 740 1.36 18.58 -11.21
N ARG A 741 1.18 17.41 -10.59
CA ARG A 741 1.16 17.21 -9.14
C ARG A 741 2.45 17.69 -8.48
N ARG A 742 3.62 17.38 -9.04
CA ARG A 742 4.92 17.84 -8.51
C ARG A 742 5.03 19.36 -8.51
N ALA A 743 4.52 20.03 -9.53
CA ALA A 743 4.50 21.49 -9.58
C ALA A 743 3.59 22.07 -8.48
N ILE A 744 2.36 21.55 -8.35
CA ILE A 744 1.39 22.00 -7.34
C ILE A 744 1.87 21.70 -5.92
N TYR A 745 2.41 20.52 -5.66
CA TYR A 745 2.87 20.13 -4.32
C TYR A 745 4.12 20.90 -3.90
N ALA A 746 5.04 21.17 -4.83
CA ALA A 746 6.19 22.03 -4.55
C ALA A 746 5.75 23.47 -4.19
N GLU A 747 4.80 24.01 -4.95
CA GLU A 747 4.22 25.33 -4.70
C GLU A 747 3.51 25.39 -3.35
N ARG A 748 2.66 24.40 -3.07
CA ARG A 748 1.95 24.26 -1.81
C ARG A 748 2.92 24.18 -0.63
N ARG A 749 3.97 23.35 -0.73
CA ARG A 749 4.98 23.19 0.32
C ARG A 749 5.71 24.50 0.61
N ARG A 750 6.10 25.24 -0.42
CA ARG A 750 6.74 26.56 -0.28
C ARG A 750 5.86 27.56 0.46
N VAL A 751 4.56 27.57 0.17
CA VAL A 751 3.56 28.43 0.82
C VAL A 751 3.36 28.01 2.29
N LEU A 752 3.32 26.70 2.55
CA LEU A 752 3.18 26.12 3.89
C LEU A 752 4.38 26.47 4.79
N GLU A 753 5.59 26.43 4.24
CA GLU A 753 6.83 26.84 4.89
C GLU A 753 6.94 28.38 5.07
N GLY A 754 6.05 29.15 4.43
CA GLY A 754 5.99 30.60 4.56
C GLY A 754 7.06 31.37 3.79
N GLN A 755 7.63 30.76 2.75
CA GLN A 755 8.70 31.36 1.94
C GLN A 755 8.13 32.34 0.89
N ASP A 756 8.61 33.59 0.92
CA ASP A 756 8.37 34.62 -0.11
C ASP A 756 6.90 34.85 -0.52
N LEU A 757 5.99 34.83 0.46
CA LEU A 757 4.55 34.98 0.22
C LEU A 757 4.21 36.33 -0.44
N LYS A 758 4.83 37.43 0.00
CA LYS A 758 4.62 38.80 -0.55
C LYS A 758 4.91 38.82 -2.04
N GLU A 759 6.12 38.39 -2.37
CA GLU A 759 6.65 38.47 -3.72
C GLU A 759 5.82 37.60 -4.66
N GLN A 760 5.36 36.44 -4.20
CA GLN A 760 4.49 35.58 -5.01
C GLN A 760 3.16 36.23 -5.34
N VAL A 761 2.51 36.84 -4.35
CA VAL A 761 1.21 37.51 -4.57
C VAL A 761 1.36 38.72 -5.50
N ILE A 762 2.41 39.51 -5.32
CA ILE A 762 2.71 40.63 -6.23
C ILE A 762 2.90 40.10 -7.65
N LYS A 763 3.67 39.02 -7.81
CA LYS A 763 3.91 38.39 -9.12
C LYS A 763 2.63 37.81 -9.73
N TYR A 764 1.70 37.31 -8.91
CA TYR A 764 0.37 36.89 -9.38
C TYR A 764 -0.43 38.09 -9.87
N ALA A 765 -0.42 39.19 -9.12
CA ALA A 765 -1.14 40.39 -9.48
C ALA A 765 -0.56 41.04 -10.76
N GLU A 766 0.76 41.14 -10.90
CA GLU A 766 1.44 41.62 -12.11
C GLU A 766 1.07 40.78 -13.34
N LYS A 767 1.13 39.44 -13.24
CA LYS A 767 0.71 38.56 -14.32
C LYS A 767 -0.77 38.67 -14.64
N THR A 768 -1.64 38.83 -13.63
CA THR A 768 -3.06 39.06 -13.87
C THR A 768 -3.30 40.37 -14.60
N MET A 769 -2.53 41.43 -14.33
CA MET A 769 -2.60 42.67 -15.12
C MET A 769 -2.14 42.45 -16.55
N ASP A 770 -1.03 41.71 -16.75
CA ASP A 770 -0.56 41.36 -18.10
C ASP A 770 -1.64 40.59 -18.88
N ASP A 771 -2.27 39.59 -18.25
CA ASP A 771 -3.33 38.78 -18.84
C ASP A 771 -4.56 39.63 -19.23
N ILE A 772 -4.90 40.66 -18.43
CA ILE A 772 -6.00 41.59 -18.74
C ILE A 772 -5.61 42.49 -19.93
N VAL A 773 -4.38 43.02 -19.93
CA VAL A 773 -3.87 43.85 -21.03
C VAL A 773 -3.89 43.08 -22.34
N ASP A 774 -3.35 41.85 -22.35
CA ASP A 774 -3.26 41.02 -23.55
C ASP A 774 -4.63 40.59 -24.09
N TYR A 775 -5.66 40.53 -23.25
CA TYR A 775 -7.03 40.21 -23.66
C TYR A 775 -7.74 41.39 -24.33
N TYR A 776 -7.59 42.61 -23.81
CA TYR A 776 -8.29 43.80 -24.32
C TYR A 776 -7.49 44.61 -25.35
N ILE A 777 -6.17 44.38 -25.45
CA ILE A 777 -5.30 45.06 -26.40
C ILE A 777 -4.82 44.07 -27.46
N ASN A 778 -5.30 44.24 -28.69
CA ASN A 778 -4.75 43.56 -29.85
C ASN A 778 -3.63 44.41 -30.49
N ILE A 779 -2.41 43.89 -30.48
CA ILE A 779 -1.21 44.57 -31.02
C ILE A 779 -1.32 44.79 -32.54
N ASP A 780 -2.11 43.98 -33.24
CA ASP A 780 -2.32 44.10 -34.68
C ASP A 780 -3.28 45.25 -35.06
N LEU A 781 -3.98 45.85 -34.09
CA LEU A 781 -4.90 46.97 -34.28
C LEU A 781 -4.23 48.32 -33.90
N PRO A 782 -4.62 49.43 -34.55
CA PRO A 782 -4.19 50.77 -34.15
C PRO A 782 -4.57 51.08 -32.69
N SER A 783 -3.77 51.90 -32.01
CA SER A 783 -3.98 52.26 -30.60
C SER A 783 -5.33 52.94 -30.32
N GLU A 784 -5.94 53.55 -31.35
CA GLU A 784 -7.27 54.16 -31.30
C GLU A 784 -8.42 53.13 -31.21
N GLU A 785 -8.17 51.86 -31.59
CA GLU A 785 -9.15 50.77 -31.54
C GLU A 785 -9.03 49.92 -30.27
N TRP A 786 -8.11 50.27 -29.35
CA TRP A 786 -7.95 49.54 -28.10
C TRP A 786 -9.11 49.82 -27.13
N GLU A 787 -9.64 48.77 -26.51
CA GLU A 787 -10.77 48.87 -25.58
C GLU A 787 -10.32 49.29 -24.16
N LEU A 788 -9.62 50.44 -24.05
CA LEU A 788 -8.99 50.91 -22.80
C LEU A 788 -9.98 51.13 -21.65
N GLU A 789 -11.22 51.57 -21.95
CA GLU A 789 -12.26 51.74 -20.93
C GLU A 789 -12.62 50.40 -20.26
N LYS A 790 -12.85 49.35 -21.06
CA LYS A 790 -13.17 48.02 -20.53
C LYS A 790 -12.02 47.39 -19.78
N LEU A 791 -10.79 47.62 -20.25
CA LEU A 791 -9.57 47.22 -19.55
C LEU A 791 -9.53 47.82 -18.14
N VAL A 792 -9.74 49.14 -18.02
CA VAL A 792 -9.74 49.85 -16.73
C VAL A 792 -10.86 49.37 -15.83
N GLU A 793 -12.07 49.13 -16.36
CA GLU A 793 -13.17 48.55 -15.59
C GLU A 793 -12.81 47.17 -15.02
N LYS A 794 -12.21 46.30 -15.84
CA LYS A 794 -11.81 44.97 -15.40
C LYS A 794 -10.70 45.01 -14.35
N VAL A 795 -9.72 45.90 -14.48
CA VAL A 795 -8.68 46.11 -13.47
C VAL A 795 -9.29 46.54 -12.12
N LYS A 796 -10.28 47.44 -12.14
CA LYS A 796 -10.99 47.89 -10.93
C LYS A 796 -11.79 46.78 -10.25
N GLU A 797 -12.35 45.85 -11.01
CA GLU A 797 -13.07 44.68 -10.48
C GLU A 797 -12.13 43.77 -9.66
N PHE A 798 -10.90 43.56 -10.13
CA PHE A 798 -9.89 42.78 -9.40
C PHE A 798 -9.26 43.53 -8.23
N VAL A 799 -9.00 44.83 -8.41
CA VAL A 799 -8.32 45.67 -7.42
C VAL A 799 -9.11 46.94 -7.16
N TYR A 800 -10.05 46.90 -6.21
CA TYR A 800 -10.92 48.03 -5.87
C TYR A 800 -10.15 49.30 -5.43
N LEU A 801 -8.92 49.16 -4.94
CA LEU A 801 -8.05 50.27 -4.55
C LEU A 801 -7.54 51.08 -5.76
N LEU A 802 -7.71 50.58 -6.98
CA LEU A 802 -7.41 51.28 -8.23
C LEU A 802 -8.64 52.01 -8.81
N ALA A 803 -9.64 52.34 -7.99
CA ALA A 803 -10.86 53.03 -8.41
C ALA A 803 -10.59 54.35 -9.16
N ASP A 804 -9.49 55.04 -8.83
CA ASP A 804 -9.09 56.32 -9.42
C ASP A 804 -8.37 56.19 -10.78
N LEU A 805 -8.06 54.96 -11.23
CA LEU A 805 -7.43 54.69 -12.53
C LEU A 805 -8.34 55.18 -13.67
N GLN A 806 -7.81 55.95 -14.63
CA GLN A 806 -8.56 56.48 -15.78
C GLN A 806 -7.99 55.98 -17.10
N ALA A 807 -8.85 55.76 -18.10
CA ALA A 807 -8.43 55.32 -19.44
C ALA A 807 -7.46 56.32 -20.10
N SER A 808 -7.65 57.61 -19.83
CA SER A 808 -6.78 58.71 -20.28
C SER A 808 -5.33 58.62 -19.80
N GLN A 809 -5.05 57.86 -18.72
CA GLN A 809 -3.69 57.63 -18.23
C GLN A 809 -2.95 56.56 -19.04
N LEU A 810 -3.68 55.80 -19.87
CA LEU A 810 -3.18 54.71 -20.71
C LEU A 810 -3.18 55.07 -22.20
N GLU A 811 -3.67 56.25 -22.56
CA GLU A 811 -3.64 56.79 -23.91
C GLU A 811 -2.20 57.16 -24.31
N ASP A 812 -1.88 57.02 -25.60
CA ASP A 812 -0.60 57.39 -26.22
C ASP A 812 0.67 56.70 -25.66
N ILE A 813 0.53 55.63 -24.87
CA ILE A 813 1.66 54.83 -24.37
C ILE A 813 1.68 53.42 -24.97
N THR A 814 2.87 52.84 -25.06
CA THR A 814 3.07 51.50 -25.64
C THR A 814 2.53 50.41 -24.72
N VAL A 815 2.20 49.23 -25.26
CA VAL A 815 1.73 48.07 -24.46
C VAL A 815 2.71 47.71 -23.34
N SER A 816 4.03 47.82 -23.60
CA SER A 816 5.05 47.56 -22.57
C SER A 816 5.02 48.60 -21.45
N GLU A 817 4.74 49.87 -21.76
CA GLU A 817 4.59 50.94 -20.77
C GLU A 817 3.27 50.80 -20.00
N ILE A 818 2.17 50.40 -20.65
CA ILE A 818 0.90 50.07 -19.98
C ILE A 818 1.11 48.98 -18.94
N LYS A 819 1.78 47.88 -19.31
CA LYS A 819 2.09 46.77 -18.39
C LYS A 819 2.95 47.26 -17.21
N ALA A 820 4.03 47.98 -17.48
CA ALA A 820 4.91 48.52 -16.45
C ALA A 820 4.17 49.48 -15.49
N PHE A 821 3.30 50.34 -16.02
CA PHE A 821 2.48 51.25 -15.24
C PHE A 821 1.51 50.49 -14.33
N LEU A 822 0.77 49.50 -14.85
CA LEU A 822 -0.14 48.68 -14.06
C LEU A 822 0.59 47.86 -12.99
N HIS A 823 1.79 47.35 -13.27
CA HIS A 823 2.62 46.67 -12.26
C HIS A 823 2.95 47.58 -11.09
N GLU A 824 3.34 48.83 -11.36
CA GLU A 824 3.64 49.81 -10.31
C GLU A 824 2.37 50.17 -9.50
N GLN A 825 1.25 50.40 -10.18
CA GLN A 825 -0.03 50.72 -9.51
C GLN A 825 -0.50 49.58 -8.60
N VAL A 826 -0.40 48.33 -9.06
CA VAL A 826 -0.77 47.15 -8.26
C VAL A 826 0.13 46.96 -7.05
N ARG A 827 1.44 47.22 -7.16
CA ARG A 827 2.36 47.20 -6.01
C ARG A 827 1.96 48.22 -4.95
N ILE A 828 1.63 49.45 -5.37
CA ILE A 828 1.17 50.51 -4.47
C ILE A 828 -0.15 50.09 -3.79
N ALA A 829 -1.11 49.57 -4.57
CA ALA A 829 -2.39 49.09 -4.04
C ALA A 829 -2.19 47.96 -3.02
N TYR A 830 -1.27 47.04 -3.29
CA TYR A 830 -0.93 45.96 -2.38
C TYR A 830 -0.30 46.47 -1.08
N ASP A 831 0.67 47.39 -1.15
CA ASP A 831 1.31 47.97 0.05
C ASP A 831 0.29 48.75 0.91
N LEU A 832 -0.67 49.44 0.28
CA LEU A 832 -1.79 50.07 0.97
C LEU A 832 -2.68 49.05 1.67
N LYS A 833 -2.99 47.93 0.99
CA LYS A 833 -3.82 46.85 1.55
C LYS A 833 -3.12 46.16 2.73
N GLU A 834 -1.82 45.89 2.61
CA GLU A 834 -0.99 45.35 3.69
C GLU A 834 -1.04 46.28 4.91
N ALA A 835 -0.83 47.58 4.71
CA ALA A 835 -0.91 48.57 5.79
C ALA A 835 -2.31 48.62 6.44
N GLN A 836 -3.40 48.46 5.69
CA GLN A 836 -4.77 48.42 6.23
C GLN A 836 -5.01 47.16 7.08
N ILE A 837 -4.51 46.00 6.66
CA ILE A 837 -4.72 44.73 7.37
C ILE A 837 -3.84 44.65 8.62
N ASP A 838 -2.58 45.06 8.51
CA ASP A 838 -1.62 45.01 9.64
C ASP A 838 -1.96 46.03 10.74
N GLN A 839 -2.75 47.07 10.43
CA GLN A 839 -3.36 47.94 11.45
C GLN A 839 -4.31 47.20 12.39
N VAL A 840 -4.98 46.13 11.91
CA VAL A 840 -5.87 45.31 12.73
C VAL A 840 -5.05 44.35 13.59
N GLN A 841 -4.11 43.65 12.98
CA GLN A 841 -3.18 42.76 13.68
C GLN A 841 -1.87 42.62 12.89
N PRO A 842 -0.69 42.87 13.50
CA PRO A 842 0.59 42.71 12.82
C PRO A 842 0.80 41.29 12.30
N GLY A 843 1.15 41.15 11.02
CA GLY A 843 1.42 39.86 10.39
C GLY A 843 0.18 39.09 9.94
N LEU A 844 -1.02 39.67 10.09
CA LEU A 844 -2.27 39.09 9.60
C LEU A 844 -2.27 39.02 8.07
N MET A 845 -1.64 39.97 7.39
CA MET A 845 -1.51 39.93 5.92
C MET A 845 -0.81 38.65 5.45
N ARG A 846 0.30 38.26 6.10
CA ARG A 846 1.05 37.03 5.77
C ARG A 846 0.23 35.76 6.00
N GLN A 847 -0.60 35.75 7.05
CA GLN A 847 -1.50 34.63 7.32
C GLN A 847 -2.62 34.55 6.28
N ALA A 848 -3.19 35.70 5.90
CA ALA A 848 -4.24 35.79 4.88
C ALA A 848 -3.73 35.29 3.53
N GLU A 849 -2.53 35.70 3.10
CA GLU A 849 -1.94 35.21 1.86
C GLU A 849 -1.72 33.71 1.86
N ARG A 850 -1.13 33.17 2.94
CA ARG A 850 -0.94 31.72 3.07
C ARG A 850 -2.27 31.01 2.95
N PHE A 851 -3.28 31.49 3.67
CA PHE A 851 -4.63 30.91 3.66
C PHE A 851 -5.24 30.95 2.26
N PHE A 852 -5.30 32.11 1.60
CA PHE A 852 -5.93 32.25 0.29
C PHE A 852 -5.17 31.48 -0.80
N ILE A 853 -3.83 31.47 -0.79
CA ILE A 853 -3.06 30.69 -1.75
C ILE A 853 -3.35 29.20 -1.58
N LEU A 854 -3.25 28.66 -0.36
CA LEU A 854 -3.51 27.23 -0.11
C LEU A 854 -4.95 26.85 -0.44
N GLN A 855 -5.94 27.65 0.00
CA GLN A 855 -7.36 27.39 -0.23
C GLN A 855 -7.72 27.37 -1.73
N ARG A 856 -7.18 28.31 -2.51
CA ARG A 856 -7.44 28.38 -3.96
C ARG A 856 -6.72 27.29 -4.73
N ILE A 857 -5.47 26.98 -4.36
CA ILE A 857 -4.76 25.81 -4.91
C ILE A 857 -5.56 24.54 -4.63
N ASP A 858 -6.03 24.31 -3.40
CA ASP A 858 -6.76 23.08 -3.06
C ASP A 858 -8.09 22.93 -3.78
N THR A 859 -8.86 24.01 -3.89
CA THR A 859 -10.16 23.96 -4.56
C THR A 859 -9.99 23.68 -6.05
N LEU A 860 -9.16 24.48 -6.74
CA LEU A 860 -8.96 24.35 -8.18
C LEU A 860 -8.20 23.07 -8.55
N TRP A 861 -7.28 22.60 -7.70
CA TRP A 861 -6.62 21.31 -7.91
C TRP A 861 -7.60 20.13 -7.81
N ARG A 862 -8.54 20.16 -6.84
CA ARG A 862 -9.57 19.12 -6.73
C ARG A 862 -10.50 19.08 -7.93
N GLU A 863 -10.92 20.25 -8.42
CA GLU A 863 -11.70 20.38 -9.66
C GLU A 863 -10.92 19.87 -10.87
N HIS A 864 -9.63 20.21 -10.97
CA HIS A 864 -8.75 19.71 -12.02
C HIS A 864 -8.60 18.18 -11.98
N LEU A 865 -8.47 17.57 -10.80
CA LEU A 865 -8.44 16.11 -10.67
C LEU A 865 -9.71 15.46 -11.25
N GLN A 866 -10.89 16.04 -11.01
CA GLN A 866 -12.14 15.57 -11.60
C GLN A 866 -12.16 15.72 -13.12
N GLN A 867 -11.75 16.88 -13.62
CA GLN A 867 -11.68 17.14 -15.07
C GLN A 867 -10.72 16.15 -15.74
N MET A 868 -9.60 15.82 -15.10
CA MET A 868 -8.63 14.85 -15.60
C MET A 868 -9.14 13.41 -15.56
N ASP A 869 -9.94 13.04 -14.55
CA ASP A 869 -10.62 11.73 -14.51
C ASP A 869 -11.66 11.63 -15.66
N ALA A 870 -12.49 12.66 -15.86
CA ALA A 870 -13.46 12.71 -16.95
C ALA A 870 -12.80 12.71 -18.34
N LEU A 871 -11.68 13.45 -18.49
CA LEU A 871 -10.90 13.49 -19.72
C LEU A 871 -10.31 12.11 -20.04
N ARG A 872 -9.84 11.37 -19.04
CA ARG A 872 -9.29 10.02 -19.23
C ARG A 872 -10.34 9.08 -19.81
N GLU A 873 -11.59 9.16 -19.36
CA GLU A 873 -12.68 8.34 -19.87
C GLU A 873 -13.11 8.74 -21.29
N SER A 874 -13.25 10.04 -21.55
CA SER A 874 -13.69 10.54 -22.85
C SER A 874 -12.67 10.26 -23.96
N VAL A 875 -11.38 10.38 -23.67
CA VAL A 875 -10.31 10.15 -24.65
C VAL A 875 -10.18 8.67 -24.99
N GLY A 876 -10.56 7.75 -24.08
CA GLY A 876 -10.68 6.33 -24.38
C GLY A 876 -11.65 6.04 -25.53
N LEU A 877 -12.76 6.78 -25.62
CA LEU A 877 -13.75 6.66 -26.69
C LEU A 877 -13.28 7.28 -28.02
N ARG A 878 -12.32 8.23 -27.99
CA ARG A 878 -11.76 8.85 -29.20
C ARG A 878 -10.70 7.99 -29.91
N GLY A 879 -10.21 6.93 -29.25
CA GLY A 879 -9.29 5.95 -29.85
C GLY A 879 -9.85 5.25 -31.11
N TYR A 880 -11.17 5.28 -31.32
CA TYR A 880 -11.82 4.82 -32.55
C TYR A 880 -11.46 5.68 -33.79
N GLY A 881 -11.00 6.91 -33.60
CA GLY A 881 -10.63 7.87 -34.66
C GLY A 881 -9.18 7.81 -35.17
N GLN A 882 -8.44 6.72 -34.91
CA GLN A 882 -7.01 6.54 -35.28
C GLN A 882 -6.01 7.55 -34.68
N LYS A 883 -6.41 8.33 -33.68
CA LYS A 883 -5.49 9.15 -32.89
C LYS A 883 -5.07 8.41 -31.62
N ASP A 884 -3.83 8.61 -31.18
CA ASP A 884 -3.32 8.02 -29.93
C ASP A 884 -4.00 8.70 -28.73
N PRO A 885 -4.79 7.95 -27.92
CA PRO A 885 -5.48 8.50 -26.75
C PRO A 885 -4.53 9.17 -25.75
N LEU A 886 -3.31 8.65 -25.57
CA LEU A 886 -2.38 9.21 -24.59
C LEU A 886 -1.87 10.60 -25.00
N ILE A 887 -1.71 10.84 -26.30
CA ILE A 887 -1.24 12.13 -26.82
C ILE A 887 -2.31 13.21 -26.63
N GLU A 888 -3.56 12.89 -26.95
CA GLU A 888 -4.69 13.82 -26.76
C GLU A 888 -4.90 14.11 -25.26
N TYR A 889 -4.86 13.07 -24.41
CA TYR A 889 -4.92 13.24 -22.95
C TYR A 889 -3.83 14.18 -22.41
N LYS A 890 -2.61 14.05 -22.94
CA LYS A 890 -1.48 14.91 -22.56
C LYS A 890 -1.66 16.35 -23.04
N SER A 891 -2.20 16.56 -24.23
CA SER A 891 -2.41 17.90 -24.80
C SER A 891 -3.54 18.63 -24.07
N GLU A 892 -4.75 18.05 -24.08
CA GLU A 892 -5.94 18.62 -23.42
C GLU A 892 -5.70 18.76 -21.90
N GLY A 893 -5.08 17.77 -21.27
CA GLY A 893 -4.76 17.82 -19.85
C GLY A 893 -3.73 18.89 -19.48
N TYR A 894 -2.84 19.27 -20.41
CA TYR A 894 -1.90 20.38 -20.18
C TYR A 894 -2.58 21.75 -20.33
N GLU A 895 -3.52 21.89 -21.27
CA GLU A 895 -4.34 23.11 -21.42
C GLU A 895 -5.19 23.36 -20.16
N LEU A 896 -5.91 22.33 -19.68
CA LEU A 896 -6.66 22.39 -18.41
C LEU A 896 -5.77 22.79 -17.23
N PHE A 897 -4.53 22.27 -17.19
CA PHE A 897 -3.58 22.62 -16.14
C PHE A 897 -3.13 24.09 -16.22
N LEU A 898 -2.90 24.63 -17.42
CA LEU A 898 -2.55 26.04 -17.60
C LEU A 898 -3.72 26.94 -17.19
N ASP A 899 -4.94 26.59 -17.56
CA ASP A 899 -6.15 27.34 -17.20
C ASP A 899 -6.37 27.34 -15.68
N MET A 900 -6.22 26.17 -15.04
CA MET A 900 -6.25 26.06 -13.59
C MET A 900 -5.19 26.98 -12.94
N MET A 901 -3.95 26.98 -13.44
CA MET A 901 -2.89 27.85 -12.92
C MET A 901 -3.18 29.33 -13.13
N VAL A 902 -3.85 29.73 -14.21
CA VAL A 902 -4.31 31.11 -14.43
C VAL A 902 -5.40 31.47 -13.42
N ASN A 903 -6.39 30.59 -13.23
CA ASN A 903 -7.49 30.79 -12.29
C ASN A 903 -7.00 30.89 -10.84
N ILE A 904 -6.03 30.05 -10.43
CA ILE A 904 -5.40 30.16 -9.09
C ILE A 904 -4.85 31.57 -8.86
N ARG A 905 -4.11 32.13 -9.83
CA ARG A 905 -3.53 33.49 -9.69
C ARG A 905 -4.63 34.54 -9.55
N ARG A 906 -5.62 34.52 -10.45
CA ARG A 906 -6.72 35.48 -10.50
C ARG A 906 -7.55 35.46 -9.21
N ASP A 907 -7.92 34.26 -8.75
CA ASP A 907 -8.74 34.08 -7.56
C ASP A 907 -8.02 34.48 -6.27
N VAL A 908 -6.71 34.21 -6.17
CA VAL A 908 -5.90 34.64 -5.02
C VAL A 908 -5.85 36.16 -4.94
N VAL A 909 -5.56 36.82 -6.07
CA VAL A 909 -5.51 38.29 -6.14
C VAL A 909 -6.87 38.88 -5.75
N TYR A 910 -7.94 38.41 -6.38
CA TYR A 910 -9.30 38.88 -6.09
C TYR A 910 -9.69 38.67 -4.62
N SER A 911 -9.50 37.45 -4.10
CA SER A 911 -9.87 37.11 -2.72
C SER A 911 -9.10 37.95 -1.70
N LEU A 912 -7.82 38.21 -1.95
CA LEU A 912 -6.97 38.99 -1.05
C LEU A 912 -7.36 40.47 -1.03
N PHE A 913 -7.67 41.07 -2.18
CA PHE A 913 -8.14 42.45 -2.21
C PHE A 913 -9.54 42.59 -1.59
N MET A 914 -10.45 41.64 -1.84
CA MET A 914 -11.78 41.64 -1.22
C MET A 914 -11.79 41.32 0.28
N PHE A 915 -10.70 40.77 0.81
CA PHE A 915 -10.63 40.39 2.22
C PHE A 915 -10.78 41.60 3.15
N GLN A 916 -11.74 41.51 4.08
CA GLN A 916 -11.95 42.48 5.15
C GLN A 916 -11.92 41.76 6.50
N PRO A 917 -10.87 41.94 7.33
CA PRO A 917 -10.81 41.30 8.63
C PRO A 917 -11.86 41.89 9.58
N GLN A 918 -12.70 41.04 10.18
CA GLN A 918 -13.59 41.46 11.26
C GLN A 918 -12.82 41.46 12.58
N PRO A 919 -12.86 42.55 13.38
CA PRO A 919 -12.25 42.54 14.71
C PRO A 919 -12.98 41.52 15.59
N GLN A 920 -12.25 40.53 16.11
CA GLN A 920 -12.79 39.62 17.12
C GLN A 920 -13.31 40.45 18.30
N GLN A 921 -14.61 40.39 18.58
CA GLN A 921 -15.15 40.88 19.84
C GLN A 921 -14.44 40.10 20.95
N MET A 922 -13.65 40.79 21.77
CA MET A 922 -13.13 40.23 23.00
C MET A 922 -14.31 39.69 23.80
N VAL A 923 -14.43 38.36 23.87
CA VAL A 923 -15.29 37.71 24.84
C VAL A 923 -14.74 38.12 26.20
N GLN A 924 -15.38 39.12 26.80
CA GLN A 924 -15.14 39.47 28.20
C GLN A 924 -15.44 38.20 28.98
N ALA A 925 -14.39 37.50 29.42
CA ALA A 925 -14.52 36.46 30.41
C ALA A 925 -15.17 37.11 31.62
N SER A 926 -16.46 36.83 31.79
CA SER A 926 -17.25 37.22 32.95
C SER A 926 -16.58 36.63 34.18
N SER A 927 -15.82 37.46 34.87
CA SER A 927 -15.42 37.25 36.25
C SER A 927 -16.64 37.46 37.14
N GLU A 928 -17.51 36.46 37.24
CA GLU A 928 -18.53 36.32 38.29
C GLU A 928 -18.41 34.89 38.83
N MET A 929 -17.67 34.70 39.92
CA MET A 929 -18.11 34.73 41.32
C MET A 929 -18.59 33.36 41.83
N VAL A 930 -17.77 32.82 42.76
CA VAL A 930 -17.95 31.74 43.76
C VAL A 930 -17.74 30.30 43.31
#